data_AF-A0A8C1V588-F1
#
_entry.id   AF-A0A8C1V588-F1
#
_cell.length_a   1.000
_cell.length_b   1.000
_cell.length_c   1.000
_cell.angle_alpha   90.00
_cell.angle_beta   90.00
_cell.angle_gamma   90.00
#
_symmetry.space_group_name_H-M   'P 1'
#
loop_
_entity.id
_entity.type
_entity.pdbx_description
1 polymer ?
#
loop_
_entity_poly.entity_id
_entity_poly.type
_entity_poly.pdbx_seq_one_letter_code
_entity_poly.pdbx_strand_id
1 'polypeptide(L)'
;MEQSEKRLKKQLRVCVATCNRADYSKLAPIMFGIKSHPEIFDLEVVVLGSHLIDDYGNTFRMIEQDEFDIGSKLHTIVRGEDEAAMVESVGLALVKLPDVLQRLAPDILLVHGDRFDALALATAAALMNIRILHLEGGEVSGTIDDSIRHAISKLAHYHAVCTRSAERHLISMCEDHSRILLAGCPSYDKLLSAHQRDYYIDIIKSWLGDAVKEQDYIVALQHPVTTDIKNSIKIYELMLDALISFNKKTLVLFPNIDAGSKEMVRVMRRKGIEQHPNFRAVKHVPFDQFIQLVAHAGCMIGNSSCGVREAGAFGTPVINLGTRQTGRETGENVLHVRDADTHNKIYHALELQFGKRYPCSKIYGDGNAVQRILKFMQTIDLSEPLQKKFCFPSVKECISQDIDHILETQSALAVDLGGTNLRVAIISMKGKVVKKYIQLNPKTFEERIELILTMCKQAMADAVHLNCRILGVGIGGGIIQHNELIHGSTFCAAELGHIVVSLEGPECMCGSHGCIEAYSSGLALQREAKRLHDEDLLLMEGMTVNNKEQVNAIHLIDAACLGNSKAESVLHTAGTALGLGIVNILHMINPSLVILSGVLAVHYENPVRQVISQRALLSAQDTKVMVSELEDPALLGAASMVLDYTTRRTY
;
A
#
# COMPACT_ATOMS: atom_id res chain seq x y z
N MET A 1 42.27 15.89 32.79
CA MET A 1 40.88 16.41 32.73
C MET A 1 40.38 16.10 31.33
N GLU A 2 39.94 14.87 31.11
CA GLU A 2 39.35 14.40 29.85
C GLU A 2 38.56 13.13 30.19
N GLN A 3 37.39 13.34 30.80
CA GLN A 3 36.34 12.33 30.85
C GLN A 3 35.50 12.55 29.59
N SER A 4 35.73 11.76 28.54
CA SER A 4 34.73 11.60 27.49
C SER A 4 33.60 10.76 28.08
N GLU A 5 32.48 11.40 28.37
CA GLU A 5 31.24 10.71 28.71
C GLU A 5 30.87 9.77 27.55
N LYS A 6 31.13 8.48 27.71
CA LYS A 6 30.42 7.43 27.00
C LYS A 6 28.94 7.59 27.36
N ARG A 7 28.19 8.30 26.53
CA ARG A 7 26.72 8.37 26.59
C ARG A 7 26.21 6.93 26.47
N LEU A 8 25.86 6.31 27.59
CA LEU A 8 25.25 4.97 27.64
C LEU A 8 24.02 5.01 26.73
N LYS A 9 24.06 4.24 25.63
CA LYS A 9 22.94 4.13 24.70
C LYS A 9 21.79 3.50 25.49
N LYS A 10 20.68 4.21 25.66
CA LYS A 10 19.50 3.71 26.39
C LYS A 10 19.04 2.41 25.72
N GLN A 11 18.87 1.34 26.50
CA GLN A 11 18.33 0.07 26.00
C GLN A 11 16.91 0.28 25.44
N LEU A 12 16.58 -0.41 24.36
CA LEU A 12 15.24 -0.44 23.81
C LEU A 12 14.38 -1.42 24.61
N ARG A 13 13.29 -0.93 25.20
CA ARG A 13 12.37 -1.74 26.01
C ARG A 13 11.36 -2.44 25.09
N VAL A 14 11.51 -3.75 24.94
CA VAL A 14 10.74 -4.57 24.02
C VAL A 14 9.76 -5.43 24.81
N CYS A 15 8.46 -5.17 24.67
CA CYS A 15 7.44 -6.07 25.18
C CYS A 15 7.09 -7.10 24.10
N VAL A 16 7.09 -8.38 24.47
CA VAL A 16 6.59 -9.47 23.63
C VAL A 16 5.37 -10.06 24.32
N ALA A 17 4.21 -9.90 23.68
CA ALA A 17 2.98 -10.51 24.15
C ALA A 17 2.68 -11.76 23.32
N THR A 18 2.52 -12.90 24.01
CA THR A 18 2.26 -14.20 23.38
C THR A 18 0.98 -14.79 23.97
N CYS A 19 0.12 -15.31 23.08
CA CYS A 19 -1.27 -15.67 23.39
C CYS A 19 -1.54 -17.16 23.17
N ASN A 20 -0.77 -17.79 22.27
CA ASN A 20 -0.94 -19.16 21.84
C ASN A 20 0.36 -19.74 21.28
N ARG A 21 0.50 -21.06 21.35
CA ARG A 21 1.59 -21.81 20.70
C ARG A 21 1.85 -21.42 19.23
N ALA A 22 0.82 -21.00 18.49
CA ALA A 22 0.90 -20.64 17.08
C ALA A 22 1.69 -19.34 16.85
N ASP A 23 1.58 -18.37 17.76
CA ASP A 23 2.43 -17.17 17.77
C ASP A 23 3.77 -17.43 18.45
N TYR A 24 3.78 -18.18 19.55
CA TYR A 24 5.01 -18.50 20.28
C TYR A 24 6.06 -19.21 19.41
N SER A 25 5.65 -20.10 18.50
CA SER A 25 6.60 -20.77 17.59
C SER A 25 7.39 -19.82 16.67
N LYS A 26 6.90 -18.59 16.49
CA LYS A 26 7.50 -17.55 15.65
C LYS A 26 8.05 -16.38 16.47
N LEU A 27 7.51 -16.15 17.67
CA LEU A 27 8.02 -15.15 18.60
C LEU A 27 9.24 -15.66 19.39
N ALA A 28 9.27 -16.93 19.80
CA ALA A 28 10.35 -17.49 20.61
C ALA A 28 11.75 -17.30 20.00
N PRO A 29 11.99 -17.53 18.68
CA PRO A 29 13.29 -17.24 18.07
C PRO A 29 13.72 -15.78 18.22
N ILE A 30 12.77 -14.84 18.10
CA ILE A 30 13.04 -13.41 18.29
C ILE A 30 13.32 -13.12 19.77
N MET A 31 12.55 -13.69 20.69
CA MET A 31 12.76 -13.54 22.14
C MET A 31 14.15 -14.02 22.56
N PHE A 32 14.62 -15.17 22.05
CA PHE A 32 15.99 -15.64 22.27
C PHE A 32 17.03 -14.67 21.71
N GLY A 33 16.77 -14.11 20.53
CA GLY A 33 17.62 -13.09 19.92
C GLY A 33 17.71 -11.79 20.73
N ILE A 34 16.59 -11.35 21.32
CA ILE A 34 16.54 -10.17 22.19
C ILE A 34 17.28 -10.46 23.50
N LYS A 35 16.98 -11.59 24.15
CA LYS A 35 17.58 -12.01 25.43
C LYS A 35 19.11 -12.17 25.34
N SER A 36 19.65 -12.52 24.17
CA SER A 36 21.09 -12.66 23.95
C SER A 36 21.85 -11.34 23.76
N HIS A 37 21.15 -10.20 23.67
CA HIS A 37 21.74 -8.86 23.51
C HIS A 37 21.24 -7.89 24.60
N PRO A 38 21.46 -8.20 25.90
CA PRO A 38 20.97 -7.39 27.01
C PRO A 38 21.56 -5.97 27.02
N GLU A 39 22.70 -5.74 26.38
CA GLU A 39 23.31 -4.41 26.25
C GLU A 39 22.53 -3.47 25.31
N ILE A 40 21.63 -4.02 24.49
CA ILE A 40 20.83 -3.28 23.50
C ILE A 40 19.34 -3.29 23.85
N PHE A 41 18.84 -4.42 24.36
CA PHE A 41 17.41 -4.62 24.58
C PHE A 41 17.09 -4.99 26.03
N ASP A 42 15.94 -4.52 26.49
CA ASP A 42 15.30 -4.92 27.74
C ASP A 42 14.00 -5.68 27.39
N LEU A 43 13.95 -6.98 27.69
CA LEU A 43 12.86 -7.87 27.26
C LEU A 43 11.81 -8.03 28.37
N GLU A 44 10.57 -7.68 28.05
CA GLU A 44 9.41 -7.93 28.90
C GLU A 44 8.46 -8.94 28.24
N VAL A 45 8.07 -9.99 28.97
CA VAL A 45 7.20 -11.05 28.44
C VAL A 45 5.83 -11.00 29.10
N VAL A 46 4.79 -10.85 28.28
CA VAL A 46 3.39 -10.91 28.69
C VAL A 46 2.75 -12.16 28.12
N VAL A 47 2.21 -13.00 29.00
CA VAL A 47 1.52 -14.24 28.63
C VAL A 47 0.03 -14.08 28.86
N LEU A 48 -0.77 -14.33 27.83
CA LEU A 48 -2.22 -14.24 27.89
C LEU A 48 -2.90 -15.32 27.04
N GLY A 49 -4.22 -15.21 26.89
CA GLY A 49 -4.98 -16.05 25.96
C GLY A 49 -4.95 -17.54 26.32
N SER A 50 -4.90 -18.36 25.28
CA SER A 50 -4.94 -19.82 25.37
C SER A 50 -3.75 -20.47 26.10
N HIS A 51 -2.65 -19.74 26.32
CA HIS A 51 -1.52 -20.28 27.08
C HIS A 51 -1.90 -20.75 28.48
N LEU A 52 -2.82 -20.06 29.13
CA LEU A 52 -3.22 -20.29 30.53
C LEU A 52 -4.40 -21.26 30.68
N ILE A 53 -4.78 -21.95 29.61
CA ILE A 53 -5.98 -22.80 29.57
C ILE A 53 -5.58 -24.26 29.37
N ASP A 54 -6.09 -25.13 30.26
CA ASP A 54 -5.77 -26.56 30.24
C ASP A 54 -6.19 -27.25 28.94
N ASP A 55 -7.35 -26.89 28.38
CA ASP A 55 -7.87 -27.46 27.13
C ASP A 55 -6.89 -27.30 25.95
N TYR A 56 -6.03 -26.27 26.00
CA TYR A 56 -5.00 -26.02 24.98
C TYR A 56 -3.59 -26.41 25.43
N GLY A 57 -3.47 -27.11 26.57
CA GLY A 57 -2.24 -27.77 27.01
C GLY A 57 -1.35 -26.97 27.96
N ASN A 58 -1.86 -25.91 28.61
CA ASN A 58 -1.10 -25.06 29.53
C ASN A 58 0.25 -24.64 28.93
N THR A 59 0.23 -24.14 27.69
CA THR A 59 1.43 -23.91 26.88
C THR A 59 2.30 -22.76 27.41
N PHE A 60 1.86 -22.01 28.43
CA PHE A 60 2.75 -21.12 29.19
C PHE A 60 3.96 -21.85 29.77
N ARG A 61 3.85 -23.16 30.05
CA ARG A 61 4.96 -23.99 30.53
C ARG A 61 6.10 -24.08 29.53
N MET A 62 5.82 -23.96 28.22
CA MET A 62 6.88 -23.95 27.20
C MET A 62 7.73 -22.68 27.32
N ILE A 63 7.10 -21.57 27.66
CA ILE A 63 7.76 -20.27 27.87
C ILE A 63 8.67 -20.33 29.10
N GLU A 64 8.18 -20.94 30.18
CA GLU A 64 8.98 -21.19 31.40
C GLU A 64 10.13 -22.18 31.14
N GLN A 65 9.90 -23.24 30.36
CA GLN A 65 10.92 -24.22 29.98
C GLN A 65 12.02 -23.64 29.08
N ASP A 66 11.68 -22.65 28.26
CA ASP A 66 12.63 -21.87 27.47
C ASP A 66 13.36 -20.78 28.31
N GLU A 67 13.17 -20.79 29.63
CA GLU A 67 13.81 -19.92 30.62
C GLU A 67 13.48 -18.43 30.43
N PHE A 68 12.29 -18.09 29.93
CA PHE A 68 11.83 -16.70 29.88
C PHE A 68 11.10 -16.29 31.16
N ASP A 69 11.51 -15.16 31.73
CA ASP A 69 10.83 -14.56 32.88
C ASP A 69 9.49 -13.95 32.44
N ILE A 70 8.38 -14.51 32.92
CA ILE A 70 7.04 -14.02 32.60
C ILE A 70 6.71 -12.83 33.51
N GLY A 71 6.87 -11.61 32.99
CA GLY A 71 6.57 -10.37 33.72
C GLY A 71 5.09 -10.20 34.05
N SER A 72 4.17 -10.79 33.27
CA SER A 72 2.72 -10.72 33.54
C SER A 72 1.94 -11.89 32.94
N LYS A 73 0.98 -12.43 33.70
CA LYS A 73 0.02 -13.47 33.25
C LYS A 73 -1.41 -12.93 33.27
N LEU A 74 -2.09 -12.90 32.13
CA LEU A 74 -3.44 -12.35 32.01
C LEU A 74 -4.44 -13.41 31.53
N HIS A 75 -5.43 -13.70 32.38
CA HIS A 75 -6.59 -14.50 31.96
C HIS A 75 -7.52 -13.63 31.12
N THR A 76 -7.46 -13.80 29.80
CA THR A 76 -8.20 -12.98 28.81
C THR A 76 -9.23 -13.77 28.01
N ILE A 77 -9.34 -15.09 28.23
CA ILE A 77 -10.31 -15.93 27.55
C ILE A 77 -11.59 -16.00 28.37
N VAL A 78 -12.71 -15.64 27.74
CA VAL A 78 -14.06 -15.93 28.23
C VAL A 78 -14.51 -17.30 27.72
N ARG A 79 -15.19 -18.06 28.58
CA ARG A 79 -15.57 -19.44 28.29
C ARG A 79 -16.91 -19.48 27.54
N GLY A 80 -16.98 -20.28 26.48
CA GLY A 80 -18.17 -20.45 25.63
C GLY A 80 -17.84 -21.16 24.32
N GLU A 81 -16.61 -20.95 23.81
CA GLU A 81 -16.07 -21.59 22.60
C GLU A 81 -16.93 -21.39 21.35
N ASP A 82 -17.66 -20.28 21.33
CA ASP A 82 -18.47 -19.74 20.24
C ASP A 82 -17.97 -18.34 19.84
N GLU A 83 -18.64 -17.73 18.87
CA GLU A 83 -18.31 -16.41 18.33
C GLU A 83 -18.46 -15.30 19.39
N ALA A 84 -19.46 -15.41 20.27
CA ALA A 84 -19.70 -14.44 21.34
C ALA A 84 -18.56 -14.44 22.35
N ALA A 85 -18.17 -15.61 22.85
CA ALA A 85 -17.05 -15.76 23.77
C ALA A 85 -15.71 -15.28 23.18
N MET A 86 -15.52 -15.43 21.86
CA MET A 86 -14.35 -14.89 21.16
C MET A 86 -14.31 -13.35 21.24
N VAL A 87 -15.43 -12.68 21.00
CA VAL A 87 -15.52 -11.20 21.09
C VAL A 87 -15.35 -10.73 22.53
N GLU A 88 -16.00 -11.40 23.49
CA GLU A 88 -15.85 -11.08 24.91
C GLU A 88 -14.39 -11.26 25.39
N SER A 89 -13.67 -12.24 24.84
CA SER A 89 -12.24 -12.45 25.13
C SER A 89 -11.38 -11.27 24.64
N VAL A 90 -11.70 -10.69 23.47
CA VAL A 90 -11.05 -9.46 22.99
C VAL A 90 -11.32 -8.31 23.96
N GLY A 91 -12.58 -8.12 24.37
CA GLY A 91 -12.95 -7.10 25.35
C GLY A 91 -12.22 -7.28 26.69
N LEU A 92 -12.11 -8.52 27.17
CA LEU A 92 -11.43 -8.85 28.42
C LEU A 92 -9.91 -8.58 28.35
N ALA A 93 -9.28 -8.79 27.20
CA ALA A 93 -7.90 -8.39 26.99
C ALA A 93 -7.75 -6.85 27.04
N LEU A 94 -8.64 -6.12 26.36
CA LEU A 94 -8.61 -4.66 26.26
C LEU A 94 -8.84 -3.94 27.60
N VAL A 95 -9.57 -4.54 28.54
CA VAL A 95 -9.72 -3.96 29.90
C VAL A 95 -8.52 -4.23 30.81
N LYS A 96 -7.68 -5.24 30.50
CA LYS A 96 -6.54 -5.65 31.35
C LYS A 96 -5.19 -5.14 30.84
N LEU A 97 -5.03 -5.05 29.52
CA LEU A 97 -3.76 -4.65 28.89
C LEU A 97 -3.31 -3.22 29.25
N PRO A 98 -4.19 -2.20 29.36
CA PRO A 98 -3.74 -0.82 29.61
C PRO A 98 -2.92 -0.65 30.89
N ASP A 99 -3.38 -1.19 32.01
CA ASP A 99 -2.65 -1.09 33.29
C ASP A 99 -1.27 -1.78 33.22
N VAL A 100 -1.20 -2.91 32.51
CA VAL A 100 0.05 -3.65 32.30
C VAL A 100 0.99 -2.87 31.40
N LEU A 101 0.52 -2.37 30.26
CA LEU A 101 1.33 -1.61 29.32
C LEU A 101 1.80 -0.28 29.91
N GLN A 102 1.00 0.37 30.75
CA GLN A 102 1.40 1.57 31.47
C GLN A 102 2.50 1.28 32.49
N ARG A 103 2.40 0.16 33.24
CA ARG A 103 3.43 -0.25 34.20
C ARG A 103 4.73 -0.66 33.50
N LEU A 104 4.63 -1.44 32.43
CA LEU A 104 5.79 -1.90 31.68
C LEU A 104 6.44 -0.76 30.90
N ALA A 105 5.66 0.21 30.41
CA ALA A 105 6.10 1.34 29.59
C ALA A 105 7.09 0.92 28.48
N PRO A 106 6.69 -0.01 27.59
CA PRO A 106 7.56 -0.49 26.51
C PRO A 106 7.76 0.57 25.43
N ASP A 107 8.95 0.62 24.85
CA ASP A 107 9.23 1.45 23.68
C ASP A 107 8.57 0.84 22.42
N ILE A 108 8.48 -0.50 22.36
CA ILE A 108 7.84 -1.25 21.28
C ILE A 108 7.18 -2.54 21.76
N LEU A 109 6.02 -2.88 21.19
CA LEU A 109 5.30 -4.14 21.37
C LEU A 109 5.41 -5.01 20.11
N LEU A 110 5.83 -6.26 20.26
CA LEU A 110 5.79 -7.26 19.18
C LEU A 110 4.42 -7.94 19.17
N VAL A 111 3.77 -7.90 18.00
CA VAL A 111 2.47 -8.53 17.76
C VAL A 111 2.60 -9.45 16.55
N HIS A 112 2.12 -10.68 16.69
CA HIS A 112 2.25 -11.69 15.64
C HIS A 112 0.89 -12.13 15.08
N GLY A 113 0.81 -12.25 13.75
CA GLY A 113 -0.23 -13.00 13.06
C GLY A 113 -1.53 -12.26 12.89
N ASP A 114 -2.64 -13.01 13.02
CA ASP A 114 -3.96 -12.70 12.46
C ASP A 114 -5.13 -13.07 13.39
N ARG A 115 -4.84 -13.48 14.63
CA ARG A 115 -5.87 -13.94 15.58
C ARG A 115 -6.49 -12.76 16.33
N PHE A 116 -7.69 -12.99 16.86
CA PHE A 116 -8.43 -12.02 17.67
C PHE A 116 -7.61 -11.48 18.87
N ASP A 117 -6.80 -12.33 19.51
CA ASP A 117 -5.90 -11.91 20.60
C ASP A 117 -4.89 -10.85 20.14
N ALA A 118 -4.33 -11.01 18.93
CA ALA A 118 -3.36 -10.09 18.35
C ALA A 118 -4.00 -8.73 17.99
N LEU A 119 -5.27 -8.73 17.59
CA LEU A 119 -6.03 -7.50 17.37
C LEU A 119 -6.22 -6.70 18.67
N ALA A 120 -6.49 -7.39 19.79
CA ALA A 120 -6.58 -6.73 21.09
C ALA A 120 -5.24 -6.07 21.48
N LEU A 121 -4.12 -6.79 21.29
CA LEU A 121 -2.79 -6.27 21.54
C LEU A 121 -2.47 -5.03 20.69
N ALA A 122 -2.72 -5.11 19.38
CA ALA A 122 -2.47 -4.00 18.46
C ALA A 122 -3.34 -2.78 18.78
N THR A 123 -4.61 -3.00 19.12
CA THR A 123 -5.54 -1.92 19.48
C THR A 123 -5.11 -1.22 20.76
N ALA A 124 -4.77 -1.97 21.82
CA ALA A 124 -4.31 -1.41 23.08
C ALA A 124 -3.02 -0.58 22.90
N ALA A 125 -2.03 -1.13 22.20
CA ALA A 125 -0.76 -0.44 21.97
C ALA A 125 -0.93 0.82 21.11
N ALA A 126 -1.69 0.75 20.01
CA ALA A 126 -1.90 1.90 19.13
C ALA A 126 -2.59 3.06 19.85
N LEU A 127 -3.65 2.78 20.63
CA LEU A 127 -4.37 3.81 21.40
C LEU A 127 -3.56 4.41 22.54
N MET A 128 -2.58 3.66 23.06
CA MET A 128 -1.68 4.11 24.13
C MET A 128 -0.38 4.75 23.61
N ASN A 129 -0.26 4.98 22.30
CA ASN A 129 0.96 5.50 21.69
C ASN A 129 2.20 4.62 21.98
N ILE A 130 2.05 3.31 21.86
CA ILE A 130 3.15 2.34 21.93
C ILE A 130 3.44 1.83 20.51
N ARG A 131 4.72 1.84 20.09
CA ARG A 131 5.12 1.32 18.77
C ARG A 131 4.76 -0.16 18.66
N ILE A 132 4.41 -0.59 17.46
CA ILE A 132 4.03 -1.99 17.18
C ILE A 132 4.90 -2.49 16.04
N LEU A 133 5.58 -3.61 16.27
CA LEU A 133 6.17 -4.42 15.21
C LEU A 133 5.23 -5.59 14.90
N HIS A 134 4.52 -5.51 13.77
CA HIS A 134 3.64 -6.57 13.32
C HIS A 134 4.40 -7.60 12.48
N LEU A 135 4.38 -8.84 12.94
CA LEU A 135 5.00 -9.98 12.27
C LEU A 135 3.94 -10.74 11.46
N GLU A 136 4.33 -11.21 10.28
CA GLU A 136 3.44 -12.00 9.39
C GLU A 136 2.24 -11.19 8.85
N GLY A 137 2.44 -9.88 8.66
CA GLY A 137 1.55 -9.01 7.89
C GLY A 137 1.59 -9.32 6.39
N GLY A 138 0.58 -8.86 5.64
CA GLY A 138 0.54 -8.94 4.18
C GLY A 138 0.26 -10.32 3.57
N GLU A 139 0.22 -11.39 4.36
CA GLU A 139 -0.19 -12.71 3.87
C GLU A 139 -1.72 -12.81 3.67
N VAL A 140 -2.18 -13.79 2.88
CA VAL A 140 -3.60 -14.05 2.55
C VAL A 140 -3.94 -15.48 2.93
N SER A 141 -5.10 -15.74 3.52
CA SER A 141 -5.49 -17.04 4.07
C SER A 141 -6.96 -17.43 3.81
N GLY A 142 -7.77 -16.54 3.25
CA GLY A 142 -9.10 -16.86 2.73
C GLY A 142 -10.18 -17.04 3.80
N THR A 143 -10.03 -16.41 4.96
CA THR A 143 -10.99 -16.44 6.08
C THR A 143 -11.10 -15.05 6.72
N ILE A 144 -11.87 -14.93 7.82
CA ILE A 144 -11.94 -13.69 8.62
C ILE A 144 -10.56 -13.24 9.14
N ASP A 145 -9.63 -14.19 9.27
CA ASP A 145 -8.24 -13.96 9.67
C ASP A 145 -7.56 -12.91 8.75
N ASP A 146 -7.94 -12.83 7.46
CA ASP A 146 -7.38 -11.82 6.55
C ASP A 146 -7.82 -10.39 6.94
N SER A 147 -9.10 -10.21 7.30
CA SER A 147 -9.59 -8.91 7.78
C SER A 147 -8.89 -8.51 9.07
N ILE A 148 -8.71 -9.45 10.00
CA ILE A 148 -8.02 -9.20 11.25
C ILE A 148 -6.54 -8.85 11.00
N ARG A 149 -5.83 -9.64 10.18
CA ARG A 149 -4.43 -9.40 9.82
C ARG A 149 -4.24 -8.00 9.25
N HIS A 150 -5.07 -7.59 8.31
CA HIS A 150 -4.93 -6.29 7.65
C HIS A 150 -5.38 -5.13 8.53
N ALA A 151 -6.35 -5.33 9.43
CA ALA A 151 -6.66 -4.36 10.49
C ALA A 151 -5.47 -4.16 11.45
N ILE A 152 -4.83 -5.25 11.90
CA ILE A 152 -3.61 -5.18 12.70
C ILE A 152 -2.51 -4.45 11.93
N SER A 153 -2.29 -4.78 10.66
CA SER A 153 -1.32 -4.07 9.84
C SER A 153 -1.62 -2.57 9.79
N LYS A 154 -2.89 -2.15 9.70
CA LYS A 154 -3.26 -0.73 9.71
C LYS A 154 -2.99 -0.05 11.05
N LEU A 155 -3.09 -0.75 12.17
CA LEU A 155 -2.71 -0.25 13.50
C LEU A 155 -1.20 -0.25 13.73
N ALA A 156 -0.46 -1.16 13.09
CA ALA A 156 0.97 -1.36 13.35
C ALA A 156 1.87 -0.29 12.73
N HIS A 157 2.95 0.06 13.43
CA HIS A 157 3.87 1.14 13.04
C HIS A 157 5.03 0.64 12.19
N TYR A 158 5.42 -0.62 12.38
CA TYR A 158 6.50 -1.30 11.69
C TYR A 158 6.03 -2.71 11.34
N HIS A 159 6.57 -3.26 10.24
CA HIS A 159 6.17 -4.56 9.73
C HIS A 159 7.38 -5.44 9.46
N ALA A 160 7.33 -6.70 9.87
CA ALA A 160 8.26 -7.72 9.41
C ALA A 160 7.48 -8.83 8.68
N VAL A 161 7.72 -8.93 7.37
CA VAL A 161 7.01 -9.84 6.46
C VAL A 161 7.87 -11.01 6.04
N CYS A 162 7.22 -12.10 5.65
CA CYS A 162 7.88 -13.38 5.35
C CYS A 162 8.23 -13.54 3.86
N THR A 163 7.42 -12.96 2.96
CA THR A 163 7.57 -13.12 1.51
C THR A 163 7.53 -11.78 0.79
N ARG A 164 8.10 -11.73 -0.41
CA ARG A 164 8.03 -10.55 -1.28
C ARG A 164 6.60 -10.27 -1.77
N SER A 165 5.76 -11.30 -1.85
CA SER A 165 4.33 -11.11 -2.14
C SER A 165 3.64 -10.37 -1.00
N ALA A 166 3.87 -10.80 0.26
CA ALA A 166 3.33 -10.15 1.44
C ALA A 166 3.80 -8.69 1.60
N GLU A 167 5.07 -8.42 1.30
CA GLU A 167 5.62 -7.06 1.20
C GLU A 167 4.82 -6.19 0.23
N ARG A 168 4.61 -6.69 -1.00
CA ARG A 168 3.82 -5.98 -2.03
C ARG A 168 2.37 -5.77 -1.61
N HIS A 169 1.75 -6.74 -0.92
CA HIS A 169 0.40 -6.57 -0.39
C HIS A 169 0.34 -5.43 0.63
N LEU A 170 1.29 -5.34 1.58
CA LEU A 170 1.33 -4.22 2.52
C LEU A 170 1.51 -2.87 1.82
N ILE A 171 2.43 -2.78 0.85
CA ILE A 171 2.63 -1.57 0.04
C ILE A 171 1.34 -1.21 -0.72
N SER A 172 0.66 -2.18 -1.32
CA SER A 172 -0.61 -1.96 -2.03
C SER A 172 -1.73 -1.50 -1.09
N MET A 173 -1.70 -1.94 0.16
CA MET A 173 -2.56 -1.44 1.22
C MET A 173 -2.06 -0.12 1.82
N CYS A 174 -1.13 0.57 1.16
CA CYS A 174 -0.68 1.92 1.51
C CYS A 174 0.09 1.96 2.84
N GLU A 175 0.82 0.90 3.16
CA GLU A 175 1.85 0.94 4.20
C GLU A 175 3.13 1.59 3.67
N ASP A 176 3.82 2.34 4.52
CA ASP A 176 5.09 2.98 4.19
C ASP A 176 6.18 1.92 3.99
N HIS A 177 6.77 1.88 2.80
CA HIS A 177 7.81 0.93 2.44
C HIS A 177 9.05 1.03 3.34
N SER A 178 9.36 2.21 3.89
CA SER A 178 10.51 2.41 4.78
C SER A 178 10.33 1.72 6.15
N ARG A 179 9.08 1.38 6.49
CA ARG A 179 8.69 0.72 7.74
C ARG A 179 8.40 -0.77 7.56
N ILE A 180 8.68 -1.33 6.37
CA ILE A 180 8.50 -2.75 6.05
C ILE A 180 9.87 -3.42 5.92
N LEU A 181 10.05 -4.49 6.68
CA LEU A 181 11.21 -5.38 6.59
C LEU A 181 10.78 -6.72 5.98
N LEU A 182 11.33 -7.07 4.82
CA LEU A 182 11.29 -8.45 4.33
C LEU A 182 12.34 -9.29 5.10
N ALA A 183 11.90 -9.92 6.19
CA ALA A 183 12.76 -10.69 7.07
C ALA A 183 12.84 -12.17 6.66
N GLY A 184 11.71 -12.74 6.24
CA GLY A 184 11.45 -14.18 6.33
C GLY A 184 10.73 -14.52 7.64
N CYS A 185 10.11 -15.70 7.68
CA CYS A 185 9.40 -16.19 8.86
C CYS A 185 10.40 -16.69 9.92
N PRO A 186 10.35 -16.22 11.18
CA PRO A 186 11.27 -16.67 12.23
C PRO A 186 11.22 -18.17 12.54
N SER A 187 10.13 -18.87 12.18
CA SER A 187 10.11 -20.33 12.30
C SER A 187 11.19 -20.98 11.43
N TYR A 188 11.54 -20.39 10.28
CA TYR A 188 12.59 -20.91 9.39
C TYR A 188 13.99 -20.88 10.00
N ASP A 189 14.28 -19.95 10.91
CA ASP A 189 15.52 -19.93 11.67
C ASP A 189 15.69 -21.24 12.48
N LYS A 190 14.57 -21.81 12.98
CA LYS A 190 14.55 -23.14 13.59
C LYS A 190 14.46 -24.28 12.56
N LEU A 191 13.60 -24.18 11.54
CA LEU A 191 13.39 -25.27 10.57
C LEU A 191 14.68 -25.63 9.84
N LEU A 192 15.43 -24.63 9.37
CA LEU A 192 16.64 -24.86 8.57
C LEU A 192 17.85 -25.26 9.44
N SER A 193 17.83 -24.96 10.74
CA SER A 193 18.84 -25.43 11.70
C SER A 193 18.49 -26.80 12.32
N ALA A 194 17.26 -27.30 12.13
CA ALA A 194 16.78 -28.53 12.75
C ALA A 194 17.40 -29.83 12.20
N HIS A 195 18.13 -29.77 11.08
CA HIS A 195 18.75 -30.94 10.42
C HIS A 195 19.86 -31.64 11.22
N GLN A 196 20.23 -31.14 12.41
CA GLN A 196 21.39 -31.63 13.18
C GLN A 196 21.05 -32.61 14.32
N ARG A 197 19.85 -33.20 14.38
CA ARG A 197 19.43 -34.02 15.53
C ARG A 197 19.25 -35.50 15.19
N ASP A 198 20.20 -36.34 15.58
CA ASP A 198 20.16 -37.81 15.42
C ASP A 198 19.03 -38.51 16.24
N TYR A 199 18.33 -37.79 17.12
CA TYR A 199 17.28 -38.32 18.01
C TYR A 199 15.84 -38.24 17.44
N TYR A 200 15.64 -37.90 16.16
CA TYR A 200 14.30 -37.77 15.58
C TYR A 200 13.47 -39.07 15.64
N ILE A 201 14.13 -40.23 15.56
CA ILE A 201 13.48 -41.55 15.68
C ILE A 201 12.85 -41.72 17.07
N ASP A 202 13.54 -41.32 18.13
CA ASP A 202 13.03 -41.44 19.50
C ASP A 202 11.88 -40.48 19.75
N ILE A 203 11.89 -39.30 19.11
CA ILE A 203 10.74 -38.38 19.08
C ILE A 203 9.54 -39.07 18.42
N ILE A 204 9.71 -39.67 17.24
CA ILE A 204 8.63 -40.39 16.54
C ILE A 204 8.05 -41.49 17.46
N LYS A 205 8.91 -42.32 18.06
CA LYS A 205 8.48 -43.39 18.96
C LYS A 205 7.74 -42.87 20.19
N SER A 206 8.24 -41.80 20.82
CA SER A 206 7.60 -41.20 22.00
C SER A 206 6.18 -40.71 21.71
N TRP A 207 5.92 -40.17 20.52
CA TRP A 207 4.60 -39.61 20.18
C TRP A 207 3.66 -40.60 19.49
N LEU A 208 4.18 -41.55 18.70
CA LEU A 208 3.38 -42.42 17.83
C LEU A 208 3.49 -43.92 18.20
N GLY A 209 4.52 -44.32 18.94
CA GLY A 209 4.79 -45.68 19.42
C GLY A 209 5.99 -46.35 18.74
N ASP A 210 6.55 -47.37 19.40
CA ASP A 210 7.85 -47.99 19.04
C ASP A 210 7.92 -48.62 17.63
N ALA A 211 6.79 -49.08 17.11
CA ALA A 211 6.72 -49.75 15.81
C ALA A 211 6.66 -48.77 14.62
N VAL A 212 6.55 -47.46 14.87
CA VAL A 212 6.36 -46.46 13.81
C VAL A 212 7.69 -46.09 13.17
N LYS A 213 7.73 -46.14 11.83
CA LYS A 213 8.90 -45.78 11.02
C LYS A 213 8.74 -44.36 10.46
N GLU A 214 9.87 -43.76 10.10
CA GLU A 214 9.84 -42.52 9.33
C GLU A 214 9.05 -42.70 8.03
N GLN A 215 8.38 -41.63 7.61
CA GLN A 215 7.55 -41.56 6.41
C GLN A 215 6.32 -42.49 6.41
N ASP A 216 6.07 -43.24 7.50
CA ASP A 216 4.94 -44.19 7.60
C ASP A 216 3.93 -43.81 8.70
N TYR A 217 3.69 -42.50 8.86
CA TYR A 217 2.65 -41.96 9.73
C TYR A 217 2.09 -40.64 9.20
N ILE A 218 0.96 -40.22 9.74
CA ILE A 218 0.25 -38.99 9.35
C ILE A 218 0.25 -38.01 10.52
N VAL A 219 0.45 -36.73 10.21
CA VAL A 219 0.17 -35.63 11.15
C VAL A 219 -1.12 -34.94 10.71
N ALA A 220 -2.15 -35.00 11.54
CA ALA A 220 -3.46 -34.41 11.27
C ALA A 220 -3.72 -33.19 12.16
N LEU A 221 -3.94 -32.03 11.55
CA LEU A 221 -4.24 -30.78 12.26
C LEU A 221 -5.24 -29.93 11.46
N GLN A 222 -6.50 -30.00 11.86
CA GLN A 222 -7.62 -29.26 11.28
C GLN A 222 -8.18 -28.29 12.33
N HIS A 223 -8.44 -27.06 11.91
CA HIS A 223 -9.06 -25.99 12.68
C HIS A 223 -10.46 -25.67 12.12
N PRO A 224 -11.39 -25.19 12.95
CA PRO A 224 -12.70 -24.77 12.47
C PRO A 224 -12.58 -23.45 11.68
N VAL A 225 -13.47 -23.25 10.72
CA VAL A 225 -13.67 -21.96 10.05
C VAL A 225 -14.89 -21.30 10.69
N THR A 226 -14.67 -20.17 11.34
CA THR A 226 -15.68 -19.50 12.19
C THR A 226 -16.94 -19.06 11.43
N THR A 227 -16.82 -18.79 10.13
CA THR A 227 -17.96 -18.40 9.29
C THR A 227 -18.88 -19.56 8.91
N ASP A 228 -18.39 -20.80 8.98
CA ASP A 228 -19.16 -22.00 8.65
C ASP A 228 -18.75 -23.21 9.52
N ILE A 229 -19.16 -23.16 10.79
CA ILE A 229 -18.87 -24.21 11.78
C ILE A 229 -19.51 -25.55 11.36
N LYS A 230 -20.72 -25.52 10.79
CA LYS A 230 -21.43 -26.74 10.37
C LYS A 230 -20.66 -27.50 9.30
N ASN A 231 -20.18 -26.79 8.27
CA ASN A 231 -19.36 -27.41 7.25
C ASN A 231 -17.99 -27.84 7.80
N SER A 232 -17.40 -27.07 8.71
CA SER A 232 -16.15 -27.45 9.40
C SER A 232 -16.29 -28.79 10.14
N ILE A 233 -17.40 -29.00 10.85
CA ILE A 233 -17.72 -30.27 11.52
C ILE A 233 -17.84 -31.40 10.50
N LYS A 234 -18.58 -31.19 9.39
CA LYS A 234 -18.76 -32.19 8.34
C LYS A 234 -17.42 -32.60 7.70
N ILE A 235 -16.59 -31.65 7.32
CA ILE A 235 -15.26 -31.91 6.74
C ILE A 235 -14.41 -32.71 7.73
N TYR A 236 -14.45 -32.35 9.01
CA TYR A 236 -13.67 -33.04 10.03
C TYR A 236 -14.16 -34.47 10.29
N GLU A 237 -15.47 -34.70 10.31
CA GLU A 237 -16.06 -36.05 10.38
C GLU A 237 -15.58 -36.92 9.20
N LEU A 238 -15.66 -36.40 7.98
CA LEU A 238 -15.22 -37.10 6.77
C LEU A 238 -13.70 -37.35 6.75
N MET A 239 -12.91 -36.39 7.23
CA MET A 239 -11.46 -36.53 7.34
C MET A 239 -11.09 -37.66 8.30
N LEU A 240 -11.72 -37.70 9.48
CA LEU A 240 -11.47 -38.77 10.44
C LEU A 240 -11.93 -40.13 9.90
N ASP A 241 -13.05 -40.20 9.20
CA ASP A 241 -13.49 -41.43 8.54
C ASP A 241 -12.48 -41.91 7.50
N ALA A 242 -11.96 -40.99 6.66
CA ALA A 242 -10.93 -41.31 5.67
C ALA A 242 -9.64 -41.81 6.33
N LEU A 243 -9.22 -41.20 7.44
CA LEU A 243 -8.05 -41.65 8.20
C LEU A 243 -8.25 -43.02 8.85
N ILE A 244 -9.45 -43.30 9.37
CA ILE A 244 -9.80 -44.63 9.92
C ILE A 244 -9.70 -45.68 8.82
N SER A 245 -10.30 -45.43 7.64
CA SER A 245 -10.24 -46.34 6.50
C SER A 245 -8.81 -46.53 5.96
N PHE A 246 -8.02 -45.46 5.89
CA PHE A 246 -6.64 -45.50 5.40
C PHE A 246 -5.69 -46.22 6.36
N ASN A 247 -6.06 -46.30 7.64
CA ASN A 247 -5.52 -47.22 8.64
C ASN A 247 -4.00 -47.13 8.86
N LYS A 248 -3.44 -45.92 8.77
CA LYS A 248 -2.05 -45.59 9.12
C LYS A 248 -1.96 -44.92 10.48
N LYS A 249 -0.81 -45.07 11.15
CA LYS A 249 -0.56 -44.39 12.42
C LYS A 249 -0.69 -42.88 12.25
N THR A 250 -1.52 -42.26 13.07
CA THR A 250 -1.89 -40.85 12.89
C THR A 250 -1.80 -40.10 14.22
N LEU A 251 -0.98 -39.05 14.24
CA LEU A 251 -0.96 -38.06 15.31
C LEU A 251 -2.01 -36.99 15.01
N VAL A 252 -3.04 -36.88 15.85
CA VAL A 252 -4.11 -35.89 15.71
C VAL A 252 -3.94 -34.82 16.76
N LEU A 253 -3.70 -33.59 16.33
CA LEU A 253 -3.58 -32.44 17.22
C LEU A 253 -4.94 -31.76 17.41
N PHE A 254 -5.20 -31.30 18.63
CA PHE A 254 -6.43 -30.56 18.94
C PHE A 254 -6.46 -29.22 18.18
N PRO A 255 -7.65 -28.75 17.78
CA PRO A 255 -7.81 -27.46 17.10
C PRO A 255 -7.42 -26.29 18.01
N ASN A 256 -7.38 -25.09 17.42
CA ASN A 256 -7.17 -23.86 18.17
C ASN A 256 -8.46 -23.46 18.91
N ILE A 257 -8.38 -22.42 19.73
CA ILE A 257 -9.50 -21.90 20.55
C ILE A 257 -10.61 -21.21 19.75
N ASP A 258 -10.50 -21.19 18.43
CA ASP A 258 -11.49 -20.54 17.57
C ASP A 258 -12.89 -21.16 17.75
N ALA A 259 -13.93 -20.37 17.42
CA ALA A 259 -15.32 -20.78 17.59
C ALA A 259 -15.60 -22.12 16.88
N GLY A 260 -16.26 -23.04 17.59
CA GLY A 260 -16.53 -24.40 17.11
C GLY A 260 -15.49 -25.46 17.49
N SER A 261 -14.41 -25.08 18.19
CA SER A 261 -13.37 -26.00 18.66
C SER A 261 -13.90 -27.17 19.50
N LYS A 262 -14.84 -26.90 20.42
CA LYS A 262 -15.48 -27.95 21.24
C LYS A 262 -16.29 -28.95 20.42
N GLU A 263 -16.96 -28.50 19.37
CA GLU A 263 -17.72 -29.39 18.48
C GLU A 263 -16.80 -30.31 17.70
N MET A 264 -15.65 -29.81 17.23
CA MET A 264 -14.62 -30.65 16.62
C MET A 264 -14.07 -31.69 17.61
N VAL A 265 -13.77 -31.31 18.85
CA VAL A 265 -13.35 -32.27 19.89
C VAL A 265 -14.45 -33.30 20.17
N ARG A 266 -15.73 -32.90 20.18
CA ARG A 266 -16.86 -33.83 20.32
C ARG A 266 -16.93 -34.81 19.14
N VAL A 267 -16.63 -34.38 17.92
CA VAL A 267 -16.48 -35.28 16.77
C VAL A 267 -15.38 -36.32 17.00
N MET A 268 -14.18 -35.91 17.43
CA MET A 268 -13.08 -36.85 17.74
C MET A 268 -13.52 -37.92 18.74
N ARG A 269 -14.18 -37.49 19.82
CA ARG A 269 -14.68 -38.38 20.88
C ARG A 269 -15.73 -39.35 20.37
N ARG A 270 -16.73 -38.86 19.62
CA ARG A 270 -17.79 -39.70 19.04
C ARG A 270 -17.23 -40.75 18.07
N LYS A 271 -16.18 -40.41 17.31
CA LYS A 271 -15.48 -41.33 16.40
C LYS A 271 -14.49 -42.28 17.12
N GLY A 272 -14.33 -42.16 18.45
CA GLY A 272 -13.44 -43.01 19.24
C GLY A 272 -11.95 -42.76 19.04
N ILE A 273 -11.55 -41.62 18.46
CA ILE A 273 -10.16 -41.33 18.08
C ILE A 273 -9.21 -41.36 19.28
N GLU A 274 -9.64 -40.87 20.45
CA GLU A 274 -8.80 -40.82 21.66
C GLU A 274 -8.42 -42.22 22.19
N GLN A 275 -9.23 -43.25 21.89
CA GLN A 275 -9.03 -44.63 22.37
C GLN A 275 -8.57 -45.59 21.27
N HIS A 276 -8.51 -45.12 20.02
CA HIS A 276 -8.24 -45.98 18.88
C HIS A 276 -6.74 -46.29 18.75
N PRO A 277 -6.34 -47.56 18.51
CA PRO A 277 -4.94 -47.97 18.53
C PRO A 277 -4.07 -47.24 17.49
N ASN A 278 -4.64 -46.88 16.34
CA ASN A 278 -3.92 -46.17 15.28
C ASN A 278 -3.82 -44.66 15.45
N PHE A 279 -4.50 -44.09 16.44
CA PHE A 279 -4.48 -42.64 16.67
C PHE A 279 -3.76 -42.28 17.96
N ARG A 280 -3.16 -41.09 17.94
CA ARG A 280 -2.61 -40.42 19.12
C ARG A 280 -3.16 -39.01 19.14
N ALA A 281 -4.15 -38.79 20.01
CA ALA A 281 -4.78 -37.48 20.17
C ALA A 281 -3.99 -36.67 21.19
N VAL A 282 -3.46 -35.51 20.80
CA VAL A 282 -2.62 -34.67 21.67
C VAL A 282 -3.03 -33.22 21.63
N LYS A 283 -3.00 -32.56 22.79
CA LYS A 283 -3.29 -31.12 22.87
C LYS A 283 -2.21 -30.32 22.20
N HIS A 284 -0.93 -30.56 22.51
CA HIS A 284 0.23 -29.85 21.97
C HIS A 284 1.47 -30.74 21.97
N VAL A 285 2.36 -30.49 21.00
CA VAL A 285 3.71 -31.05 20.93
C VAL A 285 4.70 -29.89 20.96
N PRO A 286 5.75 -29.92 21.80
CA PRO A 286 6.80 -28.89 21.83
C PRO A 286 7.34 -28.62 20.42
N PHE A 287 7.52 -27.35 20.07
CA PHE A 287 7.73 -26.95 18.67
C PHE A 287 8.94 -27.65 18.02
N ASP A 288 10.06 -27.74 18.73
CA ASP A 288 11.26 -28.44 18.27
C ASP A 288 11.01 -29.93 17.93
N GLN A 289 10.15 -30.60 18.70
CA GLN A 289 9.77 -31.99 18.44
C GLN A 289 8.73 -32.08 17.32
N PHE A 290 7.79 -31.12 17.26
CA PHE A 290 6.79 -31.04 16.21
C PHE A 290 7.42 -30.86 14.82
N ILE A 291 8.50 -30.07 14.73
CA ILE A 291 9.30 -29.93 13.50
C ILE A 291 9.76 -31.30 13.00
N GLN A 292 10.34 -32.13 13.88
CA GLN A 292 10.83 -33.46 13.52
C GLN A 292 9.68 -34.39 13.09
N LEU A 293 8.53 -34.31 13.76
CA LEU A 293 7.35 -35.08 13.39
C LEU A 293 6.79 -34.68 12.01
N VAL A 294 6.81 -33.40 11.64
CA VAL A 294 6.34 -32.98 10.32
C VAL A 294 7.38 -33.28 9.24
N ALA A 295 8.66 -33.06 9.52
CA ALA A 295 9.76 -33.32 8.57
C ALA A 295 9.82 -34.80 8.12
N HIS A 296 9.50 -35.72 9.03
CA HIS A 296 9.54 -37.15 8.76
C HIS A 296 8.14 -37.79 8.57
N ALA A 297 7.06 -37.02 8.50
CA ALA A 297 5.72 -37.56 8.27
C ALA A 297 5.56 -38.15 6.86
N GLY A 298 4.74 -39.19 6.71
CA GLY A 298 4.32 -39.69 5.41
C GLY A 298 3.51 -38.66 4.63
N CYS A 299 2.60 -37.97 5.32
CA CYS A 299 2.00 -36.71 4.89
C CYS A 299 1.42 -35.93 6.08
N MET A 300 1.14 -34.64 5.86
CA MET A 300 0.35 -33.82 6.77
C MET A 300 -1.04 -33.56 6.16
N ILE A 301 -2.10 -33.63 6.96
CA ILE A 301 -3.47 -33.37 6.52
C ILE A 301 -4.19 -32.39 7.44
N GLY A 302 -4.97 -31.49 6.85
CA GLY A 302 -5.87 -30.60 7.58
C GLY A 302 -5.91 -29.23 6.94
N ASN A 303 -5.84 -28.15 7.73
CA ASN A 303 -5.83 -26.77 7.22
C ASN A 303 -4.93 -25.84 8.06
N SER A 304 -3.91 -26.41 8.70
CA SER A 304 -2.92 -25.66 9.47
C SER A 304 -2.02 -24.83 8.56
N SER A 305 -1.63 -23.64 9.02
CA SER A 305 -0.62 -22.83 8.35
C SER A 305 0.73 -23.55 8.24
N CYS A 306 1.04 -24.47 9.16
CA CYS A 306 2.27 -25.28 9.10
C CYS A 306 2.35 -26.10 7.79
N GLY A 307 1.23 -26.70 7.34
CA GLY A 307 1.23 -27.48 6.09
C GLY A 307 1.58 -26.64 4.86
N VAL A 308 0.99 -25.46 4.75
CA VAL A 308 1.15 -24.59 3.57
C VAL A 308 2.39 -23.70 3.63
N ARG A 309 3.03 -23.53 4.81
CA ARG A 309 4.18 -22.62 4.98
C ARG A 309 5.47 -23.27 5.43
N GLU A 310 5.41 -24.30 6.28
CA GLU A 310 6.58 -24.83 6.99
C GLU A 310 6.96 -26.22 6.46
N ALA A 311 5.97 -27.10 6.22
CA ALA A 311 6.18 -28.46 5.75
C ALA A 311 6.91 -28.53 4.38
N GLY A 312 6.77 -27.48 3.57
CA GLY A 312 7.49 -27.32 2.32
C GLY A 312 9.02 -27.28 2.50
N ALA A 313 9.53 -26.85 3.66
CA ALA A 313 10.96 -26.82 3.96
C ALA A 313 11.61 -28.22 3.97
N PHE A 314 10.81 -29.26 4.21
CA PHE A 314 11.26 -30.65 4.27
C PHE A 314 10.80 -31.49 3.07
N GLY A 315 10.02 -30.88 2.15
CA GLY A 315 9.41 -31.63 1.06
C GLY A 315 8.30 -32.59 1.51
N THR A 316 7.73 -32.38 2.71
CA THR A 316 6.66 -33.22 3.25
C THR A 316 5.38 -33.03 2.43
N PRO A 317 4.74 -34.11 1.96
CA PRO A 317 3.44 -34.04 1.29
C PRO A 317 2.36 -33.46 2.18
N VAL A 318 1.50 -32.60 1.63
CA VAL A 318 0.43 -31.93 2.38
C VAL A 318 -0.90 -32.07 1.66
N ILE A 319 -1.95 -32.35 2.42
CA ILE A 319 -3.34 -32.29 1.98
C ILE A 319 -4.02 -31.14 2.72
N ASN A 320 -4.34 -30.06 2.01
CA ASN A 320 -5.03 -28.89 2.58
C ASN A 320 -6.53 -28.94 2.27
N LEU A 321 -7.36 -29.03 3.32
CA LEU A 321 -8.80 -29.23 3.25
C LEU A 321 -9.58 -27.94 3.50
N GLY A 322 -10.62 -27.72 2.69
CA GLY A 322 -11.57 -26.62 2.89
C GLY A 322 -11.07 -25.27 2.38
N THR A 323 -11.71 -24.19 2.87
CA THR A 323 -11.47 -22.82 2.42
C THR A 323 -10.28 -22.16 3.09
N ARG A 324 -9.97 -22.53 4.34
CA ARG A 324 -8.82 -21.98 5.07
C ARG A 324 -7.52 -22.30 4.32
N GLN A 325 -6.63 -21.30 4.26
CA GLN A 325 -5.40 -21.24 3.46
C GLN A 325 -5.59 -20.99 1.96
N THR A 326 -6.81 -20.72 1.49
CA THR A 326 -7.00 -20.29 0.09
C THR A 326 -6.34 -18.94 -0.14
N GLY A 327 -5.47 -18.87 -1.14
CA GLY A 327 -4.72 -17.65 -1.47
C GLY A 327 -3.31 -17.58 -0.87
N ARG A 328 -2.92 -18.51 0.01
CA ARG A 328 -1.52 -18.63 0.45
C ARG A 328 -0.62 -19.14 -0.69
N GLU A 329 0.60 -18.65 -0.71
CA GLU A 329 1.68 -19.18 -1.55
C GLU A 329 2.06 -20.59 -1.09
N THR A 330 2.09 -21.57 -2.01
CA THR A 330 2.44 -22.96 -1.69
C THR A 330 3.39 -23.54 -2.71
N GLY A 331 4.26 -24.45 -2.28
CA GLY A 331 5.06 -25.29 -3.17
C GLY A 331 4.25 -26.43 -3.80
N GLU A 332 4.89 -27.21 -4.66
CA GLU A 332 4.30 -28.38 -5.32
C GLU A 332 3.93 -29.53 -4.36
N ASN A 333 4.38 -29.47 -3.11
CA ASN A 333 4.09 -30.47 -2.08
C ASN A 333 2.65 -30.42 -1.55
N VAL A 334 1.90 -29.34 -1.83
CA VAL A 334 0.54 -29.13 -1.31
C VAL A 334 -0.52 -29.53 -2.33
N LEU A 335 -1.40 -30.46 -1.94
CA LEU A 335 -2.62 -30.81 -2.65
C LEU A 335 -3.82 -30.18 -1.96
N HIS A 336 -4.53 -29.30 -2.66
CA HIS A 336 -5.74 -28.67 -2.14
C HIS A 336 -6.98 -29.50 -2.47
N VAL A 337 -7.79 -29.80 -1.46
CA VAL A 337 -9.13 -30.38 -1.60
C VAL A 337 -10.12 -29.38 -0.99
N ARG A 338 -10.51 -28.38 -1.78
CA ARG A 338 -11.38 -27.29 -1.32
C ARG A 338 -12.77 -27.81 -0.95
N ASP A 339 -13.38 -28.56 -1.86
CA ASP A 339 -14.68 -29.21 -1.64
C ASP A 339 -14.48 -30.64 -1.10
N ALA A 340 -14.01 -30.72 0.15
CA ALA A 340 -13.86 -31.97 0.90
C ALA A 340 -15.22 -32.49 1.41
N ASP A 341 -16.17 -32.66 0.49
CA ASP A 341 -17.59 -32.95 0.75
C ASP A 341 -17.93 -34.44 0.89
N THR A 342 -16.97 -35.32 0.57
CA THR A 342 -17.13 -36.77 0.53
C THR A 342 -15.89 -37.48 1.08
N HIS A 343 -16.12 -38.63 1.71
CA HIS A 343 -15.05 -39.51 2.22
C HIS A 343 -14.05 -39.89 1.12
N ASN A 344 -14.56 -40.31 -0.05
CA ASN A 344 -13.74 -40.81 -1.15
C ASN A 344 -12.74 -39.76 -1.69
N LYS A 345 -13.12 -38.48 -1.75
CA LYS A 345 -12.19 -37.42 -2.18
C LYS A 345 -11.00 -37.29 -1.22
N ILE A 346 -11.27 -37.31 0.10
CA ILE A 346 -10.22 -37.21 1.11
C ILE A 346 -9.37 -38.48 1.13
N TYR A 347 -10.00 -39.66 1.06
CA TYR A 347 -9.30 -40.94 0.98
C TYR A 347 -8.39 -41.01 -0.25
N HIS A 348 -8.88 -40.61 -1.42
CA HIS A 348 -8.06 -40.58 -2.62
C HIS A 348 -6.89 -39.60 -2.52
N ALA A 349 -7.09 -38.43 -1.88
CA ALA A 349 -6.00 -37.50 -1.62
C ALA A 349 -4.92 -38.12 -0.69
N LEU A 350 -5.33 -38.93 0.30
CA LEU A 350 -4.39 -39.72 1.13
C LEU A 350 -3.60 -40.72 0.29
N GLU A 351 -4.25 -41.48 -0.59
CA GLU A 351 -3.56 -42.40 -1.51
C GLU A 351 -2.56 -41.68 -2.43
N LEU A 352 -2.93 -40.50 -2.92
CA LEU A 352 -2.09 -39.71 -3.80
C LEU A 352 -0.87 -39.11 -3.08
N GLN A 353 -0.98 -38.73 -1.81
CA GLN A 353 0.08 -37.96 -1.12
C GLN A 353 0.93 -38.78 -0.15
N PHE A 354 0.36 -39.80 0.50
CA PHE A 354 1.05 -40.51 1.57
C PHE A 354 2.31 -41.21 1.08
N GLY A 355 3.44 -40.93 1.73
CA GLY A 355 4.74 -41.54 1.41
C GLY A 355 5.49 -40.91 0.23
N LYS A 356 4.91 -39.90 -0.44
CA LYS A 356 5.65 -39.11 -1.44
C LYS A 356 6.73 -38.25 -0.78
N ARG A 357 7.64 -37.73 -1.61
CA ARG A 357 8.59 -36.69 -1.24
C ARG A 357 8.73 -35.68 -2.35
N TYR A 358 8.81 -34.41 -1.97
CA TYR A 358 8.92 -33.28 -2.86
C TYR A 358 10.26 -32.54 -2.63
N PRO A 359 10.69 -31.68 -3.54
CA PRO A 359 11.81 -30.78 -3.30
C PRO A 359 11.57 -29.86 -2.09
N CYS A 360 12.64 -29.60 -1.35
CA CYS A 360 12.61 -28.66 -0.22
C CYS A 360 12.49 -27.23 -0.73
N SER A 361 11.48 -26.50 -0.23
CA SER A 361 11.17 -25.12 -0.64
C SER A 361 11.49 -24.11 0.48
N LYS A 362 11.87 -22.90 0.08
CA LYS A 362 12.25 -21.80 0.99
C LYS A 362 11.41 -20.55 0.80
N ILE A 363 10.15 -20.71 0.37
CA ILE A 363 9.23 -19.61 0.03
C ILE A 363 9.13 -18.60 1.19
N TYR A 364 8.98 -19.11 2.41
CA TYR A 364 8.69 -18.31 3.59
C TYR A 364 9.91 -17.88 4.41
N GLY A 365 11.13 -18.29 4.05
CA GLY A 365 12.31 -17.89 4.82
C GLY A 365 13.61 -18.55 4.39
N ASP A 366 14.71 -17.85 4.67
CA ASP A 366 16.08 -18.29 4.43
C ASP A 366 16.86 -18.65 5.70
N GLY A 367 16.21 -18.55 6.87
CA GLY A 367 16.75 -18.93 8.17
C GLY A 367 17.54 -17.84 8.90
N ASN A 368 17.47 -16.58 8.45
CA ASN A 368 18.16 -15.45 9.09
C ASN A 368 17.19 -14.32 9.47
N ALA A 369 15.91 -14.64 9.75
CA ALA A 369 14.89 -13.63 10.02
C ALA A 369 15.18 -12.89 11.33
N VAL A 370 15.60 -13.60 12.38
CA VAL A 370 15.84 -13.00 13.71
C VAL A 370 16.91 -11.92 13.62
N GLN A 371 18.04 -12.19 12.97
CA GLN A 371 19.13 -11.22 12.84
C GLN A 371 18.67 -9.94 12.13
N ARG A 372 17.86 -10.06 11.08
CA ARG A 372 17.29 -8.92 10.35
C ARG A 372 16.34 -8.12 11.23
N ILE A 373 15.47 -8.79 11.98
CA ILE A 373 14.49 -8.16 12.88
C ILE A 373 15.21 -7.40 14.00
N LEU A 374 16.21 -7.99 14.65
CA LEU A 374 16.99 -7.31 15.70
C LEU A 374 17.68 -6.05 15.14
N LYS A 375 18.31 -6.15 13.97
CA LYS A 375 18.95 -5.00 13.32
C LYS A 375 17.94 -3.91 12.98
N PHE A 376 16.77 -4.28 12.48
CA PHE A 376 15.71 -3.33 12.15
C PHE A 376 15.17 -2.62 13.40
N MET A 377 14.96 -3.32 14.52
CA MET A 377 14.56 -2.68 15.78
C MET A 377 15.61 -1.67 16.27
N GLN A 378 16.90 -1.92 16.05
CA GLN A 378 17.97 -0.96 16.39
C GLN A 378 17.98 0.30 15.53
N THR A 379 17.35 0.26 14.35
CA THR A 379 17.23 1.43 13.45
C THR A 379 16.04 2.32 13.80
N ILE A 380 15.17 1.89 14.72
CA ILE A 380 13.98 2.66 15.11
C ILE A 380 14.41 3.91 15.88
N ASP A 381 14.07 5.08 15.34
CA ASP A 381 14.22 6.35 16.04
C ASP A 381 13.04 6.58 16.98
N LEU A 382 13.31 6.59 18.29
CA LEU A 382 12.31 6.81 19.32
C LEU A 382 11.82 8.27 19.37
N SER A 383 12.54 9.20 18.74
CA SER A 383 12.16 10.62 18.63
C SER A 383 11.20 10.91 17.47
N GLU A 384 11.01 9.97 16.55
CA GLU A 384 10.10 10.12 15.43
C GLU A 384 8.64 10.25 15.91
N PRO A 385 7.81 11.12 15.27
CA PRO A 385 6.38 11.18 15.56
C PRO A 385 5.75 9.80 15.35
N LEU A 386 5.02 9.34 16.36
CA LEU A 386 4.40 8.01 16.34
C LEU A 386 3.19 7.93 15.40
N GLN A 387 2.60 9.07 15.05
CA GLN A 387 1.42 9.12 14.20
C GLN A 387 1.69 8.47 12.84
N LYS A 388 1.01 7.37 12.59
CA LYS A 388 1.12 6.63 11.33
C LYS A 388 0.46 7.37 10.18
N LYS A 389 1.14 7.43 9.04
CA LYS A 389 0.60 7.93 7.77
C LYS A 389 0.48 6.77 6.80
N PHE A 390 -0.68 6.65 6.16
CA PHE A 390 -0.87 5.69 5.07
C PHE A 390 -0.35 6.31 3.76
N CYS A 391 0.60 5.63 3.14
CA CYS A 391 1.22 6.01 1.87
C CYS A 391 0.29 5.62 0.70
N PHE A 392 -0.88 6.24 0.64
CA PHE A 392 -1.69 6.14 -0.58
C PHE A 392 -0.86 6.71 -1.73
N PRO A 393 -0.86 6.08 -2.92
CA PRO A 393 -0.37 6.77 -4.12
C PRO A 393 -1.07 8.12 -4.16
N SER A 394 -0.36 9.17 -4.58
CA SER A 394 -0.93 10.51 -4.66
C SER A 394 -2.26 10.40 -5.39
N VAL A 395 -3.35 10.47 -4.62
CA VAL A 395 -4.66 10.71 -5.17
C VAL A 395 -4.45 12.00 -5.95
N LYS A 396 -4.93 12.08 -7.20
CA LYS A 396 -5.15 13.38 -7.82
C LYS A 396 -6.07 14.13 -6.84
N GLU A 397 -5.43 14.91 -5.98
CA GLU A 397 -5.92 15.54 -4.76
C GLU A 397 -6.48 14.59 -3.68
N CYS A 398 -5.71 14.38 -2.60
CA CYS A 398 -6.33 14.31 -1.28
C CYS A 398 -6.42 15.74 -0.79
N ILE A 399 -7.57 16.38 -1.02
CA ILE A 399 -7.93 17.63 -0.35
C ILE A 399 -8.03 17.29 1.14
N SER A 400 -6.94 17.46 1.89
CA SER A 400 -7.05 17.73 3.32
C SER A 400 -7.90 18.98 3.43
N GLN A 401 -9.13 18.82 3.92
CA GLN A 401 -10.13 19.87 4.04
C GLN A 401 -9.73 20.82 5.17
N ASP A 402 -8.83 21.74 4.88
CA ASP A 402 -8.73 22.98 5.63
C ASP A 402 -9.92 23.89 5.26
N ILE A 403 -10.43 24.68 6.21
CA ILE A 403 -11.66 25.47 6.01
C ILE A 403 -11.50 26.53 4.89
N ASP A 404 -10.26 26.93 4.62
CA ASP A 404 -9.91 27.83 3.53
C ASP A 404 -10.03 27.16 2.15
N HIS A 405 -9.93 25.83 2.06
CA HIS A 405 -10.11 25.07 0.82
C HIS A 405 -11.59 24.78 0.50
N ILE A 406 -12.47 24.78 1.51
CA ILE A 406 -13.93 24.64 1.33
C ILE A 406 -14.54 25.89 0.65
N LEU A 407 -13.84 27.03 0.71
CA LEU A 407 -14.30 28.29 0.14
C LEU A 407 -13.84 28.55 -1.31
N GLU A 408 -13.00 27.69 -1.91
CA GLU A 408 -12.56 27.81 -3.32
C GLU A 408 -13.23 26.73 -4.20
N THR A 409 -14.41 27.03 -4.73
CA THR A 409 -15.07 26.16 -5.71
C THR A 409 -14.45 26.30 -7.10
N GLN A 410 -13.55 25.39 -7.48
CA GLN A 410 -13.12 25.24 -8.88
C GLN A 410 -14.35 25.04 -9.81
N SER A 411 -14.40 25.78 -10.93
CA SER A 411 -15.56 25.81 -11.84
C SER A 411 -15.14 25.87 -13.31
N ALA A 412 -15.93 25.26 -14.19
CA ALA A 412 -15.77 25.29 -15.64
C ALA A 412 -16.79 26.21 -16.30
N LEU A 413 -16.45 26.75 -17.47
CA LEU A 413 -17.36 27.53 -18.30
C LEU A 413 -18.00 26.61 -19.36
N ALA A 414 -19.30 26.40 -19.27
CA ALA A 414 -20.05 25.62 -20.26
C ALA A 414 -20.84 26.55 -21.17
N VAL A 415 -20.78 26.32 -22.48
CA VAL A 415 -21.59 27.01 -23.49
C VAL A 415 -22.62 26.01 -24.02
N ASP A 416 -23.89 26.39 -24.10
CA ASP A 416 -24.96 25.62 -24.74
C ASP A 416 -25.54 26.43 -25.88
N LEU A 417 -25.50 25.84 -27.07
CA LEU A 417 -25.78 26.47 -28.35
C LEU A 417 -27.14 25.99 -28.82
N GLY A 418 -28.18 26.40 -28.10
CA GLY A 418 -29.56 26.08 -28.43
C GLY A 418 -30.04 26.81 -29.69
N GLY A 419 -30.94 26.18 -30.44
CA GLY A 419 -31.48 26.75 -31.70
C GLY A 419 -32.26 28.06 -31.54
N THR A 420 -32.81 28.35 -30.35
CA THR A 420 -33.58 29.59 -30.07
C THR A 420 -32.86 30.53 -29.09
N ASN A 421 -32.10 30.00 -28.15
CA ASN A 421 -31.38 30.78 -27.13
C ASN A 421 -29.96 30.23 -26.94
N LEU A 422 -28.98 31.13 -26.87
CA LEU A 422 -27.62 30.82 -26.43
C LEU A 422 -27.54 30.88 -24.91
N ARG A 423 -26.74 30.00 -24.34
CA ARG A 423 -26.55 29.92 -22.90
C ARG A 423 -25.08 29.76 -22.57
N VAL A 424 -24.63 30.46 -21.54
CA VAL A 424 -23.32 30.24 -20.92
C VAL A 424 -23.55 29.97 -19.45
N ALA A 425 -22.81 29.06 -18.84
CA ALA A 425 -22.98 28.74 -17.43
C ALA A 425 -21.62 28.52 -16.76
N ILE A 426 -21.52 29.00 -15.53
CA ILE A 426 -20.47 28.58 -14.60
C ILE A 426 -20.96 27.28 -13.98
N ILE A 427 -20.22 26.19 -14.16
CA ILE A 427 -20.58 24.87 -13.64
C ILE A 427 -19.50 24.43 -12.66
N SER A 428 -19.92 24.08 -11.44
CA SER A 428 -19.01 23.48 -10.46
C SER A 428 -18.55 22.09 -10.91
N MET A 429 -17.42 21.62 -10.38
CA MET A 429 -16.90 20.27 -10.67
C MET A 429 -17.87 19.12 -10.31
N LYS A 430 -18.91 19.38 -9.49
CA LYS A 430 -19.98 18.41 -9.19
C LYS A 430 -21.12 18.42 -10.23
N GLY A 431 -20.98 19.15 -11.33
CA GLY A 431 -21.99 19.28 -12.38
C GLY A 431 -23.14 20.23 -12.05
N LYS A 432 -23.08 20.95 -10.91
CA LYS A 432 -24.11 21.93 -10.53
C LYS A 432 -23.84 23.26 -11.25
N VAL A 433 -24.86 23.78 -11.93
CA VAL A 433 -24.86 25.13 -12.49
C VAL A 433 -24.83 26.14 -11.35
N VAL A 434 -23.74 26.89 -11.25
CA VAL A 434 -23.50 27.94 -10.24
C VAL A 434 -24.21 29.23 -10.67
N LYS A 435 -24.04 29.62 -11.95
CA LYS A 435 -24.72 30.77 -12.54
C LYS A 435 -24.89 30.56 -14.04
N LYS A 436 -25.98 31.07 -14.61
CA LYS A 436 -26.35 30.88 -16.02
C LYS A 436 -26.73 32.20 -16.67
N TYR A 437 -26.23 32.41 -17.88
CA TYR A 437 -26.51 33.53 -18.77
C TYR A 437 -27.34 32.97 -19.94
N ILE A 438 -28.40 33.66 -20.34
CA ILE A 438 -29.26 33.26 -21.46
C ILE A 438 -29.54 34.47 -22.33
N GLN A 439 -29.30 34.36 -23.63
CA GLN A 439 -29.59 35.40 -24.61
C GLN A 439 -30.20 34.80 -25.87
N LEU A 440 -30.94 35.61 -26.64
CA LEU A 440 -31.57 35.15 -27.88
C LEU A 440 -30.49 34.75 -28.90
N ASN A 441 -30.70 33.66 -29.65
CA ASN A 441 -29.71 33.21 -30.62
C ASN A 441 -29.70 34.12 -31.87
N PRO A 442 -28.57 34.79 -32.19
CA PRO A 442 -28.46 35.64 -33.37
C PRO A 442 -28.57 34.85 -34.68
N LYS A 443 -28.94 35.57 -35.74
CA LYS A 443 -29.21 34.98 -37.05
C LYS A 443 -27.95 34.73 -37.87
N THR A 444 -26.89 35.52 -37.64
CA THR A 444 -25.60 35.36 -38.31
C THR A 444 -24.60 34.64 -37.40
N PHE A 445 -23.57 34.07 -38.02
CA PHE A 445 -22.53 33.34 -37.30
C PHE A 445 -21.66 34.31 -36.50
N GLU A 446 -21.28 35.44 -37.10
CA GLU A 446 -20.43 36.46 -36.49
C GLU A 446 -21.08 37.04 -35.22
N GLU A 447 -22.36 37.43 -35.29
CA GLU A 447 -23.12 37.94 -34.13
C GLU A 447 -23.25 36.89 -33.02
N ARG A 448 -23.34 35.61 -33.38
CA ARG A 448 -23.42 34.50 -32.42
C ARG A 448 -22.11 34.34 -31.65
N ILE A 449 -20.97 34.41 -32.35
CA ILE A 449 -19.64 34.34 -31.73
C ILE A 449 -19.43 35.51 -30.77
N GLU A 450 -19.75 36.73 -31.22
CA GLU A 450 -19.61 37.95 -30.41
C GLU A 450 -20.46 37.90 -29.14
N LEU A 451 -21.70 37.39 -29.25
CA LEU A 451 -22.59 37.21 -28.12
C LEU A 451 -22.07 36.16 -27.13
N ILE A 452 -21.56 35.01 -27.61
CA ILE A 452 -20.96 33.98 -26.76
C ILE A 452 -19.76 34.55 -26.01
N LEU A 453 -18.89 35.29 -26.70
CA LEU A 453 -17.71 35.93 -26.09
C LEU A 453 -18.11 36.90 -24.99
N THR A 454 -19.09 37.74 -25.26
CA THR A 454 -19.62 38.70 -24.28
C THR A 454 -20.16 37.98 -23.04
N MET A 455 -20.94 36.91 -23.25
CA MET A 455 -21.48 36.09 -22.16
C MET A 455 -20.38 35.34 -21.38
N CYS A 456 -19.32 34.89 -22.05
CA CYS A 456 -18.15 34.25 -21.44
C CYS A 456 -17.33 35.23 -20.60
N LYS A 457 -17.03 36.43 -21.13
CA LYS A 457 -16.32 37.50 -20.41
C LYS A 457 -17.08 37.92 -19.15
N GLN A 458 -18.39 38.07 -19.27
CA GLN A 458 -19.26 38.38 -18.13
C GLN A 458 -19.29 37.25 -17.09
N ALA A 459 -19.35 36.00 -17.56
CA ALA A 459 -19.27 34.84 -16.67
C ALA A 459 -17.96 34.76 -15.90
N MET A 460 -16.83 35.13 -16.51
CA MET A 460 -15.54 35.17 -15.82
C MET A 460 -15.47 36.25 -14.74
N ALA A 461 -15.95 37.46 -15.05
CA ALA A 461 -15.99 38.55 -14.08
C ALA A 461 -16.82 38.17 -12.85
N ASP A 462 -17.98 37.55 -13.08
CA ASP A 462 -18.85 37.05 -12.02
C ASP A 462 -18.26 35.84 -11.28
N ALA A 463 -17.43 35.01 -11.94
CA ALA A 463 -16.78 33.86 -11.30
C ALA A 463 -15.87 34.31 -10.14
N VAL A 464 -15.15 35.42 -10.29
CA VAL A 464 -14.30 36.00 -9.24
C VAL A 464 -15.11 36.38 -8.00
N HIS A 465 -16.28 36.99 -8.19
CA HIS A 465 -17.17 37.38 -7.09
C HIS A 465 -17.92 36.21 -6.43
N LEU A 466 -18.00 35.07 -7.13
CA LEU A 466 -18.68 33.86 -6.68
C LEU A 466 -17.72 32.82 -6.07
N ASN A 467 -16.46 33.20 -5.80
CA ASN A 467 -15.39 32.29 -5.37
C ASN A 467 -15.19 31.09 -6.34
N CYS A 468 -15.31 31.36 -7.64
CA CYS A 468 -15.07 30.41 -8.72
C CYS A 468 -13.82 30.81 -9.51
N ARG A 469 -12.74 30.03 -9.37
CA ARG A 469 -11.53 30.20 -10.21
C ARG A 469 -11.69 29.44 -11.52
N ILE A 470 -11.60 30.14 -12.66
CA ILE A 470 -11.41 29.56 -13.99
C ILE A 470 -9.89 29.52 -14.22
N LEU A 471 -9.27 28.34 -14.11
CA LEU A 471 -7.82 28.17 -14.26
C LEU A 471 -7.44 28.16 -15.73
N GLY A 472 -6.57 29.09 -16.13
CA GLY A 472 -5.95 29.12 -17.45
C GLY A 472 -4.63 29.89 -17.39
N VAL A 473 -3.60 29.31 -16.77
CA VAL A 473 -2.24 29.88 -16.78
C VAL A 473 -1.21 28.76 -16.96
N GLY A 474 -1.17 28.21 -18.17
CA GLY A 474 -0.20 27.20 -18.63
C GLY A 474 0.13 27.42 -20.12
N ILE A 475 1.01 26.60 -20.69
CA ILE A 475 1.29 26.59 -22.13
C ILE A 475 0.49 25.47 -22.78
N GLY A 476 -0.73 25.80 -23.20
CA GLY A 476 -1.53 24.93 -24.04
C GLY A 476 -1.12 25.03 -25.51
N GLY A 477 -1.55 24.06 -26.32
CA GLY A 477 -1.37 24.14 -27.76
C GLY A 477 -2.39 23.30 -28.52
N GLY A 478 -2.41 23.48 -29.83
CA GLY A 478 -3.29 22.78 -30.74
C GLY A 478 -2.59 22.57 -32.07
N ILE A 479 -2.81 21.42 -32.68
CA ILE A 479 -2.35 21.13 -34.04
C ILE A 479 -3.59 21.10 -34.93
N ILE A 480 -3.59 21.92 -35.97
CA ILE A 480 -4.66 21.95 -36.96
C ILE A 480 -4.16 21.29 -38.24
N GLN A 481 -4.87 20.26 -38.69
CA GLN A 481 -4.59 19.57 -39.95
C GLN A 481 -5.90 19.44 -40.74
N HIS A 482 -5.90 19.85 -42.01
CA HIS A 482 -7.10 19.89 -42.86
C HIS A 482 -8.29 20.68 -42.26
N ASN A 483 -8.00 21.82 -41.62
CA ASN A 483 -8.98 22.65 -40.89
C ASN A 483 -9.63 21.96 -39.67
N GLU A 484 -9.11 20.81 -39.23
CA GLU A 484 -9.59 20.11 -38.04
C GLU A 484 -8.51 20.10 -36.94
N LEU A 485 -8.95 20.18 -35.69
CA LEU A 485 -8.07 20.07 -34.53
C LEU A 485 -7.71 18.60 -34.29
N ILE A 486 -6.42 18.30 -34.15
CA ILE A 486 -5.97 16.96 -33.77
C ILE A 486 -6.15 16.77 -32.27
N HIS A 487 -7.00 15.82 -31.89
CA HIS A 487 -7.29 15.50 -30.49
C HIS A 487 -6.47 14.32 -29.93
N GLY A 488 -6.02 13.40 -30.79
CA GLY A 488 -5.42 12.13 -30.34
C GLY A 488 -6.44 11.15 -29.75
N SER A 489 -6.00 9.96 -29.34
CA SER A 489 -6.90 8.88 -28.88
C SER A 489 -7.62 9.17 -27.57
N THR A 490 -7.07 10.05 -26.74
CA THR A 490 -7.59 10.39 -25.40
C THR A 490 -7.78 11.89 -25.19
N PHE A 491 -7.91 12.68 -26.27
CA PHE A 491 -8.00 14.15 -26.22
C PHE A 491 -6.76 14.84 -25.61
N CYS A 492 -5.61 14.18 -25.67
CA CYS A 492 -4.35 14.63 -25.08
C CYS A 492 -3.28 14.97 -26.15
N ALA A 493 -3.65 15.02 -27.44
CA ALA A 493 -2.71 15.47 -28.46
C ALA A 493 -2.42 16.98 -28.30
N ALA A 494 -1.21 17.38 -28.69
CA ALA A 494 -0.75 18.77 -28.64
C ALA A 494 -0.67 19.41 -27.23
N GLU A 495 -0.39 18.61 -26.19
CA GLU A 495 0.03 19.10 -24.86
C GLU A 495 1.46 19.70 -24.91
N LEU A 496 1.60 20.83 -25.62
CA LEU A 496 2.90 21.40 -25.99
C LEU A 496 3.70 21.83 -24.77
N GLY A 497 3.05 22.37 -23.74
CA GLY A 497 3.70 22.81 -22.50
C GLY A 497 4.48 21.69 -21.79
N HIS A 498 4.12 20.42 -22.02
CA HIS A 498 4.75 19.28 -21.36
C HIS A 498 5.84 18.59 -22.18
N ILE A 499 6.16 19.09 -23.38
CA ILE A 499 7.33 18.61 -24.14
C ILE A 499 8.60 18.92 -23.34
N VAL A 500 9.41 17.88 -23.10
CA VAL A 500 10.69 18.00 -22.40
C VAL A 500 11.75 18.55 -23.36
N VAL A 501 12.34 19.68 -23.02
CA VAL A 501 13.40 20.35 -23.80
C VAL A 501 14.75 20.39 -23.06
N SER A 502 14.79 19.94 -21.81
CA SER A 502 16.01 19.77 -21.02
C SER A 502 15.88 18.56 -20.09
N LEU A 503 16.87 17.67 -20.07
CA LEU A 503 16.89 16.50 -19.18
C LEU A 503 17.14 16.90 -17.71
N GLU A 504 17.90 17.97 -17.49
CA GLU A 504 18.28 18.49 -16.17
C GLU A 504 17.56 19.83 -15.89
N GLY A 505 16.35 19.98 -16.43
CA GLY A 505 15.57 21.22 -16.32
C GLY A 505 14.79 21.36 -15.00
N PRO A 506 14.15 22.53 -14.77
CA PRO A 506 13.36 22.77 -13.57
C PRO A 506 12.14 21.86 -13.52
N GLU A 507 11.65 21.61 -12.31
CA GLU A 507 10.45 20.80 -12.10
C GLU A 507 9.23 21.46 -12.75
N CYS A 508 8.41 20.63 -13.39
CA CYS A 508 7.12 21.00 -13.97
C CYS A 508 5.97 20.46 -13.11
N MET A 509 4.86 21.18 -13.09
CA MET A 509 3.65 20.79 -12.35
C MET A 509 3.04 19.46 -12.82
N CYS A 510 3.38 18.99 -14.04
CA CYS A 510 2.95 17.67 -14.53
C CYS A 510 3.70 16.49 -13.88
N GLY A 511 4.72 16.75 -13.05
CA GLY A 511 5.54 15.75 -12.38
C GLY A 511 6.81 15.34 -13.14
N SER A 512 7.11 16.01 -14.26
CA SER A 512 8.35 15.83 -15.04
C SER A 512 9.31 17.01 -14.84
N HIS A 513 10.46 16.98 -15.52
CA HIS A 513 11.50 18.00 -15.43
C HIS A 513 11.83 18.55 -16.83
N GLY A 514 12.12 19.84 -16.89
CA GLY A 514 12.54 20.51 -18.13
C GLY A 514 11.47 20.59 -19.23
N CYS A 515 10.20 20.55 -18.86
CA CYS A 515 9.09 20.86 -19.76
C CYS A 515 9.12 22.34 -20.18
N ILE A 516 8.63 22.65 -21.39
CA ILE A 516 8.51 24.03 -21.89
C ILE A 516 7.77 24.92 -20.89
N GLU A 517 6.66 24.44 -20.32
CA GLU A 517 5.85 25.20 -19.36
C GLU A 517 6.63 25.60 -18.10
N ALA A 518 7.60 24.78 -17.68
CA ALA A 518 8.45 25.06 -16.53
C ALA A 518 9.48 26.17 -16.77
N TYR A 519 9.66 26.58 -18.04
CA TYR A 519 10.53 27.69 -18.45
C TYR A 519 9.74 28.92 -18.91
N SER A 520 8.71 28.71 -19.74
CA SER A 520 8.16 29.77 -20.58
C SER A 520 6.76 30.23 -20.17
N SER A 521 6.13 29.60 -19.18
CA SER A 521 4.81 30.01 -18.70
C SER A 521 4.86 31.28 -17.85
N GLY A 522 3.72 31.96 -17.70
CA GLY A 522 3.63 33.12 -16.81
C GLY A 522 4.00 32.78 -15.35
N LEU A 523 3.65 31.58 -14.88
CA LEU A 523 4.03 31.10 -13.55
C LEU A 523 5.54 30.84 -13.44
N ALA A 524 6.16 30.26 -14.47
CA ALA A 524 7.61 30.05 -14.52
C ALA A 524 8.37 31.38 -14.50
N LEU A 525 7.94 32.35 -15.31
CA LEU A 525 8.53 33.69 -15.31
C LEU A 525 8.32 34.42 -13.98
N GLN A 526 7.14 34.28 -13.36
CA GLN A 526 6.88 34.83 -12.03
C GLN A 526 7.81 34.21 -10.97
N ARG A 527 8.05 32.91 -11.03
CA ARG A 527 8.98 32.23 -10.11
C ARG A 527 10.39 32.79 -10.24
N GLU A 528 10.87 32.99 -11.47
CA GLU A 528 12.19 33.59 -11.70
C GLU A 528 12.25 35.08 -11.34
N ALA A 529 11.17 35.81 -11.59
CA ALA A 529 11.04 37.21 -11.16
C ALA A 529 11.17 37.33 -9.65
N LYS A 530 10.43 36.48 -8.91
CA LYS A 530 10.52 36.43 -7.45
C LYS A 530 11.93 36.06 -6.99
N ARG A 531 12.55 35.04 -7.59
CA ARG A 531 13.92 34.64 -7.25
C ARG A 531 14.91 35.78 -7.43
N LEU A 532 14.87 36.48 -8.56
CA LEU A 532 15.73 37.65 -8.81
C LEU A 532 15.42 38.82 -7.87
N HIS A 533 14.16 39.00 -7.48
CA HIS A 533 13.77 40.04 -6.53
C HIS A 533 14.29 39.74 -5.11
N ASP A 534 14.12 38.50 -4.65
CA ASP A 534 14.60 38.03 -3.34
C ASP A 534 16.14 38.08 -3.24
N GLU A 535 16.84 38.06 -4.38
CA GLU A 535 18.30 38.22 -4.50
C GLU A 535 18.74 39.69 -4.72
N ASP A 536 17.83 40.66 -4.70
CA ASP A 536 18.07 42.08 -5.01
C ASP A 536 18.67 42.33 -6.43
N LEU A 537 18.40 41.42 -7.37
CA LEU A 537 18.91 41.44 -8.75
C LEU A 537 17.86 41.86 -9.80
N LEU A 538 16.61 42.07 -9.41
CA LEU A 538 15.53 42.37 -10.36
C LEU A 538 15.36 43.87 -10.67
N LEU A 539 15.39 44.73 -9.65
CA LEU A 539 14.97 46.12 -9.77
C LEU A 539 16.03 47.00 -10.45
N MET A 540 15.60 47.84 -11.39
CA MET A 540 16.41 48.86 -12.05
C MET A 540 16.01 50.27 -11.57
N GLU A 541 16.87 51.27 -11.80
CA GLU A 541 16.60 52.66 -11.42
C GLU A 541 15.28 53.15 -12.05
N GLY A 542 14.32 53.58 -11.22
CA GLY A 542 12.97 53.96 -11.66
C GLY A 542 11.90 52.88 -11.50
N MET A 543 12.25 51.66 -11.09
CA MET A 543 11.29 50.62 -10.70
C MET A 543 10.97 50.69 -9.21
N THR A 544 9.70 50.62 -8.86
CA THR A 544 9.25 50.42 -7.47
C THR A 544 8.24 49.29 -7.43
N VAL A 545 8.57 48.21 -6.74
CA VAL A 545 7.60 47.16 -6.39
C VAL A 545 7.05 47.51 -5.00
N ASN A 546 5.75 47.71 -4.92
CA ASN A 546 5.10 48.08 -3.66
C ASN A 546 5.21 46.89 -2.68
N ASN A 547 5.58 47.09 -1.41
CA ASN A 547 5.71 45.99 -0.43
C ASN A 547 4.41 45.19 -0.19
N LYS A 548 3.28 45.62 -0.76
CA LYS A 548 1.98 44.94 -0.72
C LYS A 548 1.63 44.20 -2.02
N GLU A 549 2.40 44.35 -3.09
CA GLU A 549 2.16 43.73 -4.40
C GLU A 549 3.06 42.51 -4.60
N GLN A 550 2.51 41.43 -5.16
CA GLN A 550 3.29 40.24 -5.49
C GLN A 550 4.10 40.48 -6.77
N VAL A 551 5.40 40.16 -6.72
CA VAL A 551 6.26 40.12 -7.91
C VAL A 551 5.66 39.13 -8.92
N ASN A 552 5.59 39.54 -10.18
CA ASN A 552 4.93 38.80 -11.26
C ASN A 552 5.80 38.86 -12.54
N ALA A 553 5.35 38.16 -13.59
CA ALA A 553 6.08 38.10 -14.86
C ALA A 553 6.24 39.47 -15.55
N ILE A 554 5.34 40.44 -15.33
CA ILE A 554 5.46 41.76 -15.97
C ILE A 554 6.65 42.55 -15.44
N HIS A 555 6.93 42.45 -14.13
CA HIS A 555 8.11 43.09 -13.53
C HIS A 555 9.43 42.54 -14.10
N LEU A 556 9.47 41.25 -14.45
CA LEU A 556 10.63 40.66 -15.12
C LEU A 556 10.82 41.19 -16.54
N ILE A 557 9.72 41.36 -17.27
CA ILE A 557 9.74 41.92 -18.63
C ILE A 557 10.18 43.39 -18.59
N ASP A 558 9.60 44.18 -17.69
CA ASP A 558 9.96 45.60 -17.53
C ASP A 558 11.43 45.77 -17.14
N ALA A 559 11.94 44.94 -16.22
CA ALA A 559 13.35 44.96 -15.85
C ALA A 559 14.26 44.64 -17.06
N ALA A 560 13.90 43.67 -17.89
CA ALA A 560 14.63 43.36 -19.11
C ALA A 560 14.58 44.52 -20.12
N CYS A 561 13.42 45.18 -20.30
CA CYS A 561 13.30 46.36 -21.16
C CYS A 561 14.14 47.55 -20.68
N LEU A 562 14.41 47.65 -19.37
CA LEU A 562 15.29 48.64 -18.77
C LEU A 562 16.78 48.24 -18.78
N GLY A 563 17.13 47.10 -19.41
CA GLY A 563 18.51 46.65 -19.59
C GLY A 563 19.06 45.75 -18.48
N ASN A 564 18.20 45.14 -17.67
CA ASN A 564 18.64 44.16 -16.67
C ASN A 564 19.09 42.85 -17.35
N SER A 565 20.41 42.66 -17.43
CA SER A 565 21.03 41.48 -18.05
C SER A 565 20.58 40.11 -17.47
N LYS A 566 20.19 40.05 -16.19
CA LYS A 566 19.68 38.81 -15.57
C LYS A 566 18.26 38.52 -16.01
N ALA A 567 17.40 39.54 -16.05
CA ALA A 567 16.04 39.41 -16.55
C ALA A 567 16.02 39.05 -18.04
N GLU A 568 16.88 39.69 -18.83
CA GLU A 568 17.10 39.33 -20.25
C GLU A 568 17.52 37.88 -20.41
N SER A 569 18.45 37.39 -19.56
CA SER A 569 18.89 35.99 -19.60
C SER A 569 17.78 34.99 -19.27
N VAL A 570 16.86 35.34 -18.37
CA VAL A 570 15.68 34.50 -18.06
C VAL A 570 14.74 34.46 -19.25
N LEU A 571 14.39 35.62 -19.83
CA LEU A 571 13.53 35.68 -21.02
C LEU A 571 14.14 34.97 -22.22
N HIS A 572 15.46 35.07 -22.41
CA HIS A 572 16.18 34.35 -23.44
C HIS A 572 16.09 32.83 -23.24
N THR A 573 16.28 32.35 -21.99
CA THR A 573 16.12 30.93 -21.65
C THR A 573 14.71 30.44 -21.93
N ALA A 574 13.71 31.22 -21.51
CA ALA A 574 12.29 30.91 -21.74
C ALA A 574 11.93 30.88 -23.24
N GLY A 575 12.39 31.86 -24.02
CA GLY A 575 12.19 31.89 -25.47
C GLY A 575 12.92 30.74 -26.18
N THR A 576 14.11 30.38 -25.70
CA THR A 576 14.89 29.25 -26.22
C THR A 576 14.18 27.92 -25.98
N ALA A 577 13.67 27.69 -24.76
CA ALA A 577 12.94 26.49 -24.41
C ALA A 577 11.68 26.31 -25.27
N LEU A 578 10.90 27.38 -25.45
CA LEU A 578 9.73 27.38 -26.34
C LEU A 578 10.12 27.12 -27.81
N GLY A 579 11.19 27.78 -28.28
CA GLY A 579 11.72 27.57 -29.63
C GLY A 579 12.16 26.13 -29.90
N LEU A 580 12.86 25.49 -28.95
CA LEU A 580 13.29 24.09 -29.05
C LEU A 580 12.08 23.15 -29.12
N GLY A 581 11.08 23.42 -28.30
CA GLY A 581 9.80 22.72 -28.36
C GLY A 581 9.14 22.80 -29.73
N ILE A 582 9.09 24.00 -30.30
CA ILE A 582 8.53 24.23 -31.64
C ILE A 582 9.35 23.49 -32.70
N VAL A 583 10.69 23.51 -32.63
CA VAL A 583 11.55 22.76 -33.56
C VAL A 583 11.25 21.25 -33.51
N ASN A 584 11.07 20.67 -32.32
CA ASN A 584 10.68 19.27 -32.18
C ASN A 584 9.35 19.00 -32.90
N ILE A 585 8.37 19.90 -32.79
CA ILE A 585 7.09 19.80 -33.49
C ILE A 585 7.28 19.92 -35.01
N LEU A 586 8.08 20.89 -35.49
CA LEU A 586 8.38 21.05 -36.91
C LEU A 586 8.95 19.75 -37.51
N HIS A 587 9.83 19.05 -36.79
CA HIS A 587 10.40 17.79 -37.26
C HIS A 587 9.41 16.62 -37.26
N MET A 588 8.38 16.66 -36.42
CA MET A 588 7.38 15.59 -36.33
C MET A 588 6.23 15.75 -37.34
N ILE A 589 5.72 16.97 -37.51
CA ILE A 589 4.49 17.21 -38.29
C ILE A 589 4.67 18.20 -39.45
N ASN A 590 5.80 18.91 -39.52
CA ASN A 590 6.15 19.89 -40.54
C ASN A 590 5.00 20.85 -40.92
N PRO A 591 4.52 21.68 -39.96
CA PRO A 591 3.42 22.60 -40.23
C PRO A 591 3.88 23.78 -41.09
N SER A 592 2.97 24.30 -41.91
CA SER A 592 3.22 25.47 -42.77
C SER A 592 3.19 26.81 -42.00
N LEU A 593 2.61 26.82 -40.80
CA LEU A 593 2.41 28.01 -39.98
C LEU A 593 2.45 27.65 -38.48
N VAL A 594 3.14 28.47 -37.70
CA VAL A 594 3.16 28.46 -36.23
C VAL A 594 2.54 29.77 -35.75
N ILE A 595 1.50 29.67 -34.92
CA ILE A 595 0.81 30.81 -34.34
C ILE A 595 1.09 30.83 -32.84
N LEU A 596 1.71 31.90 -32.35
CA LEU A 596 1.89 32.15 -30.93
C LEU A 596 0.73 33.01 -30.42
N SER A 597 0.14 32.64 -29.29
CA SER A 597 -1.03 33.35 -28.74
C SER A 597 -0.90 33.51 -27.23
N GLY A 598 -1.63 34.48 -26.67
CA GLY A 598 -1.59 34.85 -25.26
C GLY A 598 -0.62 36.00 -24.94
N VAL A 599 -0.69 36.48 -23.71
CA VAL A 599 -0.06 37.74 -23.27
C VAL A 599 1.47 37.76 -23.38
N LEU A 600 2.13 36.60 -23.42
CA LEU A 600 3.58 36.48 -23.56
C LEU A 600 4.06 36.27 -25.01
N ALA A 601 3.14 36.07 -25.96
CA ALA A 601 3.48 35.66 -27.32
C ALA A 601 4.39 36.65 -28.05
N VAL A 602 4.15 37.96 -27.87
CA VAL A 602 4.95 39.03 -28.49
C VAL A 602 6.42 38.99 -28.05
N HIS A 603 6.69 38.58 -26.80
CA HIS A 603 8.04 38.50 -26.26
C HIS A 603 8.80 37.26 -26.76
N TYR A 604 8.08 36.25 -27.25
CA TYR A 604 8.67 35.00 -27.73
C TYR A 604 8.82 34.91 -29.25
N GLU A 605 8.18 35.78 -30.03
CA GLU A 605 8.23 35.69 -31.50
C GLU A 605 9.67 35.68 -32.04
N ASN A 606 10.47 36.68 -31.67
CA ASN A 606 11.84 36.81 -32.15
C ASN A 606 12.76 35.67 -31.65
N PRO A 607 12.78 35.33 -30.35
CA PRO A 607 13.53 34.16 -29.86
C PRO A 607 13.16 32.86 -30.58
N VAL A 608 11.87 32.60 -30.79
CA VAL A 608 11.40 31.38 -31.48
C VAL A 608 11.88 31.35 -32.92
N ARG A 609 11.76 32.45 -33.67
CA ARG A 609 12.28 32.55 -35.05
C ARG A 609 13.78 32.30 -35.12
N GLN A 610 14.53 32.84 -34.17
CA GLN A 610 15.97 32.65 -34.08
C GLN A 610 16.34 31.19 -33.80
N VAL A 611 15.63 30.51 -32.89
CA VAL A 611 15.88 29.09 -32.61
C VAL A 611 15.55 28.23 -33.82
N ILE A 612 14.44 28.51 -34.52
CA ILE A 612 14.06 27.79 -35.74
C ILE A 612 15.14 27.92 -36.81
N SER A 613 15.61 29.14 -37.11
CA SER A 613 16.64 29.36 -38.14
C SER A 613 17.98 28.68 -37.81
N GLN A 614 18.30 28.54 -36.53
CA GLN A 614 19.56 27.93 -36.08
C GLN A 614 19.49 26.40 -35.90
N ARG A 615 18.33 25.84 -35.55
CA ARG A 615 18.20 24.45 -35.08
C ARG A 615 17.26 23.59 -35.91
N ALA A 616 16.36 24.17 -36.71
CA ALA A 616 15.48 23.39 -37.57
C ALA A 616 16.22 22.83 -38.80
N LEU A 617 15.67 21.76 -39.39
CA LEU A 617 16.14 21.24 -40.68
C LEU A 617 15.90 22.30 -41.76
N LEU A 618 16.77 22.37 -42.78
CA LEU A 618 16.67 23.35 -43.88
C LEU A 618 15.26 23.44 -44.48
N SER A 619 14.57 22.30 -44.63
CA SER A 619 13.22 22.22 -45.18
C SER A 619 12.12 22.82 -44.29
N ALA A 620 12.42 23.13 -43.03
CA ALA A 620 11.49 23.67 -42.03
C ALA A 620 11.92 25.03 -41.46
N GLN A 621 13.06 25.59 -41.91
CA GLN A 621 13.55 26.89 -41.45
C GLN A 621 12.67 28.05 -41.95
N ASP A 622 12.01 27.89 -43.09
CA ASP A 622 11.13 28.88 -43.69
C ASP A 622 9.69 28.83 -43.15
N THR A 623 9.40 28.00 -42.13
CA THR A 623 8.07 27.95 -41.52
C THR A 623 7.70 29.32 -40.95
N LYS A 624 6.53 29.83 -41.35
CA LYS A 624 6.04 31.13 -40.88
C LYS A 624 5.69 31.04 -39.40
N VAL A 625 6.25 31.94 -38.60
CA VAL A 625 5.81 32.19 -37.22
C VAL A 625 5.01 33.48 -37.23
N MET A 626 3.94 33.58 -36.46
CA MET A 626 3.23 34.85 -36.25
C MET A 626 2.60 34.91 -34.86
N VAL A 627 2.35 36.12 -34.36
CA VAL A 627 1.60 36.35 -33.13
C VAL A 627 0.13 36.56 -33.47
N SER A 628 -0.76 35.92 -32.71
CA SER A 628 -2.20 36.09 -32.84
C SER A 628 -2.65 37.40 -32.19
N GLU A 629 -3.52 38.13 -32.88
CA GLU A 629 -4.17 39.35 -32.37
C GLU A 629 -5.49 39.07 -31.65
N LEU A 630 -5.84 37.79 -31.43
CA LEU A 630 -7.10 37.43 -30.79
C LEU A 630 -7.13 37.86 -29.32
N GLU A 631 -8.17 38.61 -28.95
CA GLU A 631 -8.50 38.89 -27.55
C GLU A 631 -9.10 37.64 -26.90
N ASP A 632 -8.60 37.25 -25.72
CA ASP A 632 -9.07 36.11 -24.94
C ASP A 632 -9.09 34.76 -25.71
N PRO A 633 -7.95 34.33 -26.31
CA PRO A 633 -7.88 33.20 -27.24
C PRO A 633 -8.28 31.86 -26.60
N ALA A 634 -8.05 31.66 -25.30
CA ALA A 634 -8.45 30.45 -24.58
C ALA A 634 -9.99 30.31 -24.49
N LEU A 635 -10.70 31.43 -24.32
CA LEU A 635 -12.16 31.45 -24.28
C LEU A 635 -12.77 31.26 -25.66
N LEU A 636 -12.16 31.88 -26.67
CA LEU A 636 -12.51 31.66 -28.08
C LEU A 636 -12.36 30.19 -28.46
N GLY A 637 -11.27 29.55 -28.04
CA GLY A 637 -11.03 28.12 -28.25
C GLY A 637 -12.07 27.24 -27.55
N ALA A 638 -12.35 27.50 -26.26
CA ALA A 638 -13.36 26.76 -25.51
C ALA A 638 -14.77 26.91 -26.13
N ALA A 639 -15.16 28.13 -26.51
CA ALA A 639 -16.42 28.39 -27.20
C ALA A 639 -16.47 27.68 -28.57
N SER A 640 -15.37 27.72 -29.33
CA SER A 640 -15.25 27.07 -30.64
C SER A 640 -15.37 25.53 -30.54
N MET A 641 -14.79 24.89 -29.52
CA MET A 641 -14.93 23.45 -29.30
C MET A 641 -16.38 23.03 -29.02
N VAL A 642 -17.09 23.81 -28.22
CA VAL A 642 -18.52 23.58 -27.98
C VAL A 642 -19.31 23.80 -29.27
N LEU A 643 -18.99 24.84 -30.05
CA LEU A 643 -19.61 25.11 -31.34
C LEU A 643 -19.41 23.97 -32.33
N ASP A 644 -18.18 23.49 -32.49
CA ASP A 644 -17.87 22.36 -33.37
C ASP A 644 -18.64 21.11 -32.94
N TYR A 645 -18.60 20.76 -31.64
CA TYR A 645 -19.29 19.57 -31.12
C TYR A 645 -20.82 19.61 -31.29
N THR A 646 -21.42 20.80 -31.14
CA THR A 646 -22.88 20.98 -31.22
C THR A 646 -23.39 21.22 -32.65
N THR A 647 -22.54 21.67 -33.56
CA THR A 647 -22.91 21.98 -34.95
C THR A 647 -22.53 20.87 -35.95
N ARG A 648 -21.72 19.88 -35.55
CA ARG A 648 -21.58 18.60 -36.26
C ARG A 648 -22.91 17.84 -36.27
N ARG A 649 -23.83 18.24 -37.13
CA ARG A 649 -24.86 17.34 -37.64
C ARG A 649 -24.15 16.34 -38.53
N THR A 650 -24.07 15.09 -38.08
CA THR A 650 -23.81 13.94 -38.95
C THR A 650 -24.75 14.02 -40.15
N TYR A 651 -24.20 14.35 -41.31
CA TYR A 651 -24.74 13.98 -42.60
C TYR A 651 -23.81 12.94 -43.22
#